data_AF-M2S8V3-F1
#
_entry.id   AF-M2S8V3-F1
#
_cell.length_a   1.000
_cell.length_b   1.000
_cell.length_c   1.000
_cell.angle_alpha   90.00
_cell.angle_beta   90.00
_cell.angle_gamma   90.00
#
_symmetry.space_group_name_H-M   'P 1'
#
loop_
_entity.id
_entity.type
_entity.pdbx_description
1 polymer ?
#
loop_
_entity_poly.entity_id
_entity_poly.type
_entity_poly.pdbx_seq_one_letter_code
_entity_poly.pdbx_strand_id
1 'polypeptide(L)'
;MRSAIFPLLATAALSTAIPFDQPASKRAVGSWDDAYTKATAALAKLSQDDKIGIVTGTGWSKSNCVGNTKAASSIGYPSLCLQDGPLGIRYVRGITAFAAGIHAASTWDIDLIRERGAFLGNEAKQLGIHVQLGPSAGPLGKFAKGGRNWEGFGSDPYLQGIMMAQTIEGMQEAGVQATAKHWIVNEQELNRDTMSSDVSDRVLRELYVWPFADAAHSKVAAFMCSYNKLNSTWACESEGVMQKLLKDELGHRGYIMSDWNAQHTTTGSANGGLDMTMPGSDFSGGNVLWGPQLKTAISNGQVQQSRLDDMVKRVLAAWYLMGQDKGYPATSFNSWTIGSKEISGNHGTNVRATARDGTILLKNTNGALPLKKPKSIAVIGTDSIVAPRGANACVDRGCTEGVLTMGWGSGSVELPLNMVAPLDAIKTQAQKDGTTVTSSPTDNAQQGASAAQNAEIAVVCINSNAGEGYINVEGNAGDRNNLDPWHNGNELVKAVAAVNKKTVVVVHSVGPIIMEQWIENPNVVAVVWAGLPGQEPGNGVVDIMYGAASPSGKLPYTIAKKESDYGTTIARGDDKSWDLFIDYRYFDKQNITPRFEFGFGLSYTNFTYSDLTVTGKPSAGPATGAVGPGGPVDLFETVATVTAKIANSGGVAGAEVPQLYLGYPASTNSPPKQLRGFTKLKLEAGANGTATFKLRRRDLSFWDEKTRKWTVATGEYTVFVGASSRDVRLTGKIIVHLPNKSPNQIPLYTTSSIIMISQLFKPSTVRSAGLLGRATKNRVQARYLATVQSNTERVMPTPSARRATAVSNEPATFTIKNGPIFEGKSFGAKTNISGEAVFTTSLVGYPESMTDPSYRGQILVFTQPLIGNYGVPSSARDEHGLLRYFESPYIQASGIVVQDYALKHSHWTAVESLGAWCAREGVPAISGVDTREVVTYLREQGSSLARISVGEEYDADEDEAYIDPEAIHLVRRVSTKAPFHVSSSLGDMHVALIDCGVKENILRSLVSRGASVTCFPYDYPIHKVAHHFDGVFISNGPGDPTHCTNTVHNLRKLFETSQLPVMGICMGHQLIALAAGAKTIKLKYGNRAHNIPALDLTTGKCHITSQNHGYAVDPTTLTSEWREYFTNLNDQSNEGLIHSSRPIFSAQFHPEAKGGPLDSAYLFDKYIENVQQYKEQQASFSQRSNKPSPLLVDLLAKERVGVHPDAPDFEGHAAGMDSQQVNVGGPVAPPYQPIMQKPVASAA
;
A
#
# COMPACT_ATOMS: atom_id res chain seq x y z
N MET A 1 6.89 39.89 -47.26
CA MET A 1 7.44 40.58 -46.07
C MET A 1 6.29 41.19 -45.27
N ARG A 2 6.19 40.80 -43.98
CA ARG A 2 5.73 41.57 -42.80
C ARG A 2 4.39 42.33 -42.83
N SER A 3 3.40 41.80 -42.10
CA SER A 3 2.66 42.45 -40.97
C SER A 3 1.49 41.52 -40.57
N ALA A 4 1.63 40.77 -39.48
CA ALA A 4 0.98 41.02 -38.17
C ALA A 4 -0.54 40.73 -38.17
N ILE A 5 -0.88 39.47 -37.90
CA ILE A 5 -2.24 38.99 -37.57
C ILE A 5 -2.19 38.45 -36.14
N PHE A 6 -2.96 39.06 -35.25
CA PHE A 6 -3.30 38.54 -33.92
C PHE A 6 -4.72 37.97 -33.98
N PRO A 7 -4.95 36.75 -33.47
CA PRO A 7 -6.18 36.47 -32.74
C PRO A 7 -5.87 35.96 -31.31
N LEU A 8 -6.66 36.46 -30.36
CA LEU A 8 -6.71 36.01 -28.97
C LEU A 8 -6.97 34.50 -28.91
N LEU A 9 -5.98 33.76 -28.42
CA LEU A 9 -6.13 32.39 -27.90
C LEU A 9 -6.48 32.49 -26.41
N ALA A 10 -7.75 32.22 -26.10
CA ALA A 10 -8.16 31.88 -24.74
C ALA A 10 -7.50 30.54 -24.38
N THR A 11 -6.56 30.60 -23.44
CA THR A 11 -5.89 29.44 -22.86
C THR A 11 -6.91 28.58 -22.14
N ALA A 12 -7.32 27.48 -22.78
CA ALA A 12 -7.90 26.34 -22.10
C ALA A 12 -6.86 25.85 -21.08
N ALA A 13 -7.16 26.02 -19.79
CA ALA A 13 -6.44 25.37 -18.72
C ALA A 13 -6.63 23.85 -18.89
N LEU A 14 -5.65 23.20 -19.52
CA LEU A 14 -5.48 21.76 -19.48
C LEU A 14 -5.32 21.37 -18.01
N SER A 15 -6.41 20.89 -17.41
CA SER A 15 -6.37 20.11 -16.19
C SER A 15 -5.64 18.81 -16.51
N THR A 16 -4.31 18.82 -16.41
CA THR A 16 -3.54 17.58 -16.36
C THR A 16 -3.96 16.86 -15.09
N ALA A 17 -4.86 15.89 -15.26
CA ALA A 17 -5.14 14.87 -14.26
C ALA A 17 -3.80 14.24 -13.87
N ILE A 18 -3.43 14.43 -12.60
CA ILE A 18 -2.31 13.73 -11.98
C ILE A 18 -2.58 12.23 -12.17
N PRO A 19 -1.67 11.46 -12.80
CA PRO A 19 -1.74 10.01 -12.76
C PRO A 19 -1.68 9.59 -11.30
N PHE A 20 -2.77 8.98 -10.82
CA PHE A 20 -2.86 8.41 -9.49
C PHE A 20 -2.09 7.09 -9.50
N ASP A 21 -0.76 7.15 -9.40
CA ASP A 21 0.08 5.95 -9.34
C ASP A 21 1.36 6.23 -8.55
N GLN A 22 1.25 6.28 -7.22
CA GLN A 22 2.35 6.08 -6.28
C GLN A 22 1.76 5.26 -5.12
N PRO A 23 2.00 3.94 -5.04
CA PRO A 23 1.54 3.14 -3.92
C PRO A 23 2.26 3.62 -2.66
N ALA A 24 1.50 4.03 -1.64
CA ALA A 24 2.03 4.18 -0.28
C ALA A 24 2.88 2.94 0.05
N SER A 25 4.12 3.13 0.53
CA SER A 25 5.06 2.02 0.74
C SER A 25 4.38 0.91 1.54
N LYS A 26 4.03 -0.19 0.87
CA LYS A 26 3.23 -1.28 1.42
C LYS A 26 4.00 -1.88 2.58
N ARG A 27 3.48 -1.76 3.81
CA ARG A 27 4.01 -2.54 4.93
C ARG A 27 3.70 -4.00 4.62
N ALA A 28 4.72 -4.81 4.36
CA ALA A 28 4.49 -6.24 4.21
C ALA A 28 3.86 -6.80 5.51
N VAL A 29 2.63 -7.29 5.42
CA VAL A 29 2.04 -8.14 6.46
C VAL A 29 2.92 -9.37 6.59
N GLY A 30 3.25 -9.76 7.83
CA GLY A 30 4.19 -10.87 8.10
C GLY A 30 3.76 -12.23 7.54
N SER A 31 4.56 -13.26 7.82
CA SER A 31 4.17 -14.64 7.55
C SER A 31 3.37 -15.21 8.73
N TRP A 32 2.42 -16.09 8.44
CA TRP A 32 1.72 -16.83 9.50
C TRP A 32 2.68 -17.75 10.27
N ASP A 33 3.74 -18.25 9.66
CA ASP A 33 4.71 -19.12 10.34
C ASP A 33 5.52 -18.38 11.42
N ASP A 34 5.97 -17.17 11.13
CA ASP A 34 6.64 -16.32 12.12
C ASP A 34 5.69 -15.93 13.25
N ALA A 35 4.45 -15.58 12.90
CA ALA A 35 3.41 -15.25 13.85
C ALA A 35 3.07 -16.43 14.79
N TYR A 36 2.93 -17.64 14.24
CA TYR A 36 2.68 -18.86 15.01
C TYR A 36 3.88 -19.26 15.88
N THR A 37 5.10 -19.01 15.42
CA THR A 37 6.32 -19.22 16.20
C THR A 37 6.30 -18.35 17.46
N LYS A 38 6.01 -17.05 17.29
CA LYS A 38 5.87 -16.11 18.43
C LYS A 38 4.69 -16.47 19.34
N ALA A 39 3.54 -16.78 18.76
CA ALA A 39 2.34 -17.17 19.51
C ALA A 39 2.59 -18.43 20.36
N THR A 40 3.32 -19.42 19.84
CA THR A 40 3.68 -20.63 20.58
C THR A 40 4.62 -20.33 21.75
N ALA A 41 5.61 -19.45 21.53
CA ALA A 41 6.52 -19.01 22.59
C ALA A 41 5.81 -18.20 23.68
N ALA A 42 4.82 -17.38 23.31
CA ALA A 42 4.01 -16.60 24.25
C ALA A 42 3.03 -17.49 25.05
N LEU A 43 2.37 -18.44 24.38
CA LEU A 43 1.43 -19.37 25.00
C LEU A 43 2.04 -20.15 26.17
N ALA A 44 3.32 -20.54 26.06
CA ALA A 44 4.04 -21.26 27.11
C ALA A 44 4.24 -20.46 28.41
N LYS A 45 4.04 -19.13 28.38
CA LYS A 45 4.18 -18.23 29.54
C LYS A 45 2.86 -17.89 30.22
N LEU A 46 1.73 -18.31 29.64
CA LEU A 46 0.40 -17.93 30.11
C LEU A 46 -0.13 -18.88 31.18
N SER A 47 -0.73 -18.32 32.22
CA SER A 47 -1.54 -19.08 33.16
C SER A 47 -2.86 -19.54 32.51
N GLN A 48 -3.58 -20.46 33.16
CA GLN A 48 -4.91 -20.86 32.69
C GLN A 48 -5.88 -19.69 32.64
N ASP A 49 -5.81 -18.78 33.62
CA ASP A 49 -6.70 -17.61 33.68
C ASP A 49 -6.36 -16.57 32.62
N ASP A 50 -5.07 -16.40 32.26
CA ASP A 50 -4.67 -15.56 31.12
C ASP A 50 -5.26 -16.13 29.82
N LYS A 51 -5.11 -17.44 29.58
CA LYS A 51 -5.63 -18.11 28.38
C LYS A 51 -7.14 -17.92 28.24
N ILE A 52 -7.89 -18.16 29.33
CA ILE A 52 -9.34 -17.97 29.35
C ILE A 52 -9.72 -16.50 29.16
N GLY A 53 -8.95 -15.58 29.73
CA GLY A 53 -9.16 -14.14 29.59
C GLY A 53 -8.95 -13.61 28.17
N ILE A 54 -8.03 -14.19 27.41
CA ILE A 54 -7.77 -13.82 26.00
C ILE A 54 -8.95 -14.22 25.09
N VAL A 55 -9.59 -15.37 25.35
CA VAL A 55 -10.65 -15.91 24.48
C VAL A 55 -12.07 -15.50 24.90
N THR A 56 -12.22 -14.84 26.05
CA THR A 56 -13.53 -14.43 26.59
C THR A 56 -13.64 -12.91 26.64
N GLY A 57 -14.65 -12.36 25.98
CA GLY A 57 -14.97 -10.94 26.12
C GLY A 57 -15.29 -10.54 27.57
N THR A 58 -15.07 -9.28 27.92
CA THR A 58 -15.26 -8.77 29.29
C THR A 58 -16.73 -8.57 29.69
N GLY A 59 -17.66 -8.67 28.73
CA GLY A 59 -19.09 -8.44 28.90
C GLY A 59 -19.57 -7.17 28.17
N TRP A 60 -20.85 -7.15 27.80
CA TRP A 60 -21.45 -6.02 27.08
C TRP A 60 -21.35 -4.71 27.87
N SER A 61 -20.86 -3.67 27.22
CA SER A 61 -20.64 -2.33 27.78
C SER A 61 -19.81 -2.27 29.07
N LYS A 62 -18.94 -3.26 29.31
CA LYS A 62 -18.04 -3.28 30.49
C LYS A 62 -16.66 -2.64 30.24
N SER A 63 -16.36 -2.23 29.01
CA SER A 63 -15.05 -1.72 28.61
C SER A 63 -15.19 -0.63 27.53
N ASN A 64 -14.10 -0.11 26.97
CA ASN A 64 -14.14 1.07 26.11
C ASN A 64 -14.65 0.80 24.68
N CYS A 65 -14.40 -0.39 24.14
CA CYS A 65 -14.75 -0.74 22.76
C CYS A 65 -16.06 -1.55 22.73
N VAL A 66 -16.61 -1.76 21.52
CA VAL A 66 -17.82 -2.59 21.35
C VAL A 66 -17.57 -4.03 21.84
N GLY A 67 -16.34 -4.51 21.72
CA GLY A 67 -15.85 -5.72 22.40
C GLY A 67 -14.44 -5.55 22.96
N ASN A 68 -14.17 -6.15 24.12
CA ASN A 68 -12.83 -6.20 24.69
C ASN A 68 -12.52 -7.58 25.29
N THR A 69 -11.30 -8.09 25.14
CA THR A 69 -10.80 -9.27 25.90
C THR A 69 -10.03 -8.82 27.13
N LYS A 70 -9.62 -9.75 28.01
CA LYS A 70 -8.74 -9.41 29.14
C LYS A 70 -7.28 -9.27 28.69
N ALA A 71 -6.54 -8.38 29.36
CA ALA A 71 -5.11 -8.24 29.20
C ALA A 71 -4.35 -9.40 29.86
N ALA A 72 -3.16 -9.74 29.33
CA ALA A 72 -2.25 -10.71 29.92
C ALA A 72 -0.84 -10.09 30.03
N SER A 73 -0.55 -9.52 31.20
CA SER A 73 0.67 -8.74 31.46
C SER A 73 1.95 -9.58 31.35
N SER A 74 1.88 -10.89 31.59
CA SER A 74 2.99 -11.85 31.50
C SER A 74 3.68 -11.88 30.12
N ILE A 75 2.97 -11.45 29.06
CA ILE A 75 3.49 -11.35 27.70
C ILE A 75 3.32 -9.96 27.08
N GLY A 76 2.93 -8.96 27.88
CA GLY A 76 2.64 -7.61 27.39
C GLY A 76 1.43 -7.53 26.45
N TYR A 77 0.50 -8.48 26.54
CA TYR A 77 -0.72 -8.49 25.72
C TYR A 77 -1.77 -7.54 26.33
N PRO A 78 -2.23 -6.50 25.60
CA PRO A 78 -3.21 -5.55 26.11
C PRO A 78 -4.62 -6.17 26.15
N SER A 79 -5.59 -5.44 26.70
CA SER A 79 -7.00 -5.74 26.44
C SER A 79 -7.27 -5.46 24.96
N LEU A 80 -7.47 -6.51 24.16
CA LEU A 80 -7.72 -6.37 22.74
C LEU A 80 -9.00 -5.55 22.56
N CYS A 81 -8.94 -4.49 21.77
CA CYS A 81 -10.07 -3.61 21.46
C CYS A 81 -10.64 -3.98 20.10
N LEU A 82 -11.90 -4.43 20.08
CA LEU A 82 -12.65 -4.80 18.89
C LEU A 82 -13.75 -3.76 18.63
N GLN A 83 -13.76 -3.16 17.45
CA GLN A 83 -14.64 -2.02 17.13
C GLN A 83 -15.29 -2.13 15.75
N ASP A 84 -16.58 -1.77 15.68
CA ASP A 84 -17.29 -1.53 14.43
C ASP A 84 -16.77 -0.29 13.69
N GLY A 85 -16.96 -0.14 12.39
CA GLY A 85 -17.61 -1.07 11.46
C GLY A 85 -16.93 -1.09 10.09
N PRO A 86 -17.59 -1.67 9.06
CA PRO A 86 -17.02 -1.84 7.72
C PRO A 86 -16.78 -0.53 6.93
N LEU A 87 -17.25 0.62 7.40
CA LEU A 87 -17.20 1.91 6.70
C LEU A 87 -16.76 3.10 7.57
N GLY A 88 -16.15 2.85 8.72
CA GLY A 88 -15.58 3.87 9.60
C GLY A 88 -15.54 3.38 11.05
N ILE A 89 -15.22 4.26 11.99
CA ILE A 89 -15.17 3.91 13.41
C ILE A 89 -16.49 4.29 14.10
N ARG A 90 -17.24 3.29 14.58
CA ARG A 90 -18.51 3.50 15.28
C ARG A 90 -18.30 4.15 16.64
N TYR A 91 -19.24 5.00 17.04
CA TYR A 91 -19.29 5.68 18.35
C TYR A 91 -18.16 6.68 18.64
N VAL A 92 -17.56 7.26 17.60
CA VAL A 92 -16.57 8.33 17.71
C VAL A 92 -16.94 9.45 16.73
N ARG A 93 -16.88 10.72 17.16
CA ARG A 93 -17.04 11.90 16.28
C ARG A 93 -15.67 12.38 15.78
N GLY A 94 -15.64 13.07 14.65
CA GLY A 94 -14.39 13.57 14.04
C GLY A 94 -13.61 12.52 13.24
N ILE A 95 -14.24 11.36 13.00
CA ILE A 95 -13.76 10.29 12.12
C ILE A 95 -14.35 10.42 10.72
N THR A 96 -13.80 9.66 9.77
CA THR A 96 -14.32 9.62 8.40
C THR A 96 -15.47 8.63 8.27
N ALA A 97 -16.58 9.07 7.70
CA ALA A 97 -17.66 8.20 7.26
C ALA A 97 -17.49 7.86 5.78
N PHE A 98 -16.90 6.69 5.51
CA PHE A 98 -16.57 6.23 4.16
C PHE A 98 -17.84 5.80 3.41
N ALA A 99 -17.73 5.71 2.08
CA ALA A 99 -18.74 5.05 1.26
C ALA A 99 -19.01 3.62 1.78
N ALA A 100 -20.28 3.21 1.75
CA ALA A 100 -20.65 1.85 2.08
C ALA A 100 -19.97 0.84 1.14
N GLY A 101 -19.81 -0.42 1.58
CA GLY A 101 -19.19 -1.47 0.76
C GLY A 101 -19.82 -1.56 -0.62
N ILE A 102 -21.15 -1.46 -0.70
CA ILE A 102 -21.89 -1.62 -1.95
C ILE A 102 -21.59 -0.50 -2.94
N HIS A 103 -21.45 0.73 -2.43
CA HIS A 103 -21.13 1.91 -3.24
C HIS A 103 -19.67 1.92 -3.66
N ALA A 104 -18.78 1.48 -2.77
CA ALA A 104 -17.38 1.28 -3.10
C ALA A 104 -17.25 0.22 -4.21
N ALA A 105 -17.99 -0.90 -4.14
CA ALA A 105 -18.00 -1.92 -5.19
C ALA A 105 -18.52 -1.40 -6.53
N SER A 106 -19.49 -0.48 -6.52
CA SER A 106 -19.98 0.20 -7.73
C SER A 106 -18.89 0.97 -8.48
N THR A 107 -17.74 1.26 -7.85
CA THR A 107 -16.58 1.86 -8.55
C THR A 107 -15.91 0.88 -9.51
N TRP A 108 -15.95 -0.43 -9.21
CA TRP A 108 -15.17 -1.48 -9.86
C TRP A 108 -13.66 -1.17 -9.95
N ASP A 109 -13.15 -0.40 -8.99
CA ASP A 109 -11.79 0.12 -8.95
C ASP A 109 -11.05 -0.48 -7.73
N ILE A 110 -10.14 -1.40 -8.00
CA ILE A 110 -9.40 -2.11 -6.94
C ILE A 110 -8.47 -1.19 -6.14
N ASP A 111 -8.00 -0.09 -6.74
CA ASP A 111 -7.08 0.83 -6.10
C ASP A 111 -7.82 1.72 -5.10
N LEU A 112 -8.99 2.25 -5.48
CA LEU A 112 -9.87 2.98 -4.57
C LEU A 112 -10.33 2.12 -3.38
N ILE A 113 -10.56 0.83 -3.61
CA ILE A 113 -10.98 -0.11 -2.57
C ILE A 113 -9.84 -0.40 -1.58
N ARG A 114 -8.61 -0.61 -2.08
CA ARG A 114 -7.45 -0.83 -1.23
C ARG A 114 -7.13 0.42 -0.41
N GLU A 115 -7.18 1.60 -1.02
CA GLU A 115 -6.99 2.89 -0.33
C GLU A 115 -8.02 3.09 0.79
N ARG A 116 -9.30 2.83 0.50
CA ARG A 116 -10.37 2.85 1.52
C ARG A 116 -10.04 1.93 2.69
N GLY A 117 -9.57 0.71 2.43
CA GLY A 117 -9.10 -0.22 3.47
C GLY A 117 -7.94 0.34 4.29
N ALA A 118 -6.94 0.95 3.63
CA ALA A 118 -5.80 1.55 4.30
C ALA A 118 -6.19 2.71 5.22
N PHE A 119 -7.10 3.58 4.78
CA PHE A 119 -7.59 4.70 5.59
C PHE A 119 -8.44 4.23 6.77
N LEU A 120 -9.30 3.21 6.58
CA LEU A 120 -10.02 2.56 7.68
C LEU A 120 -9.06 2.02 8.75
N GLY A 121 -8.05 1.25 8.32
CA GLY A 121 -7.03 0.70 9.23
C GLY A 121 -6.20 1.78 9.92
N ASN A 122 -5.91 2.90 9.23
CA ASN A 122 -5.15 4.00 9.81
C ASN A 122 -5.94 4.68 10.96
N GLU A 123 -7.22 5.03 10.75
CA GLU A 123 -8.04 5.61 11.81
C GLU A 123 -8.23 4.67 12.99
N ALA A 124 -8.49 3.38 12.72
CA ALA A 124 -8.61 2.36 13.75
C ALA A 124 -7.34 2.27 14.61
N LYS A 125 -6.16 2.20 13.98
CA LYS A 125 -4.89 2.14 14.70
C LYS A 125 -4.61 3.38 15.54
N GLN A 126 -4.88 4.58 15.00
CA GLN A 126 -4.68 5.83 15.73
C GLN A 126 -5.52 5.90 17.01
N LEU A 127 -6.70 5.26 17.02
CA LEU A 127 -7.56 5.15 18.19
C LEU A 127 -7.18 4.01 19.15
N GLY A 128 -6.13 3.23 18.85
CA GLY A 128 -5.76 2.04 19.62
C GLY A 128 -6.77 0.89 19.48
N ILE A 129 -7.50 0.83 18.36
CA ILE A 129 -8.35 -0.30 18.00
C ILE A 129 -7.45 -1.38 17.43
N HIS A 130 -7.56 -2.60 17.96
CA HIS A 130 -6.73 -3.72 17.52
C HIS A 130 -7.40 -4.49 16.39
N VAL A 131 -8.72 -4.63 16.46
CA VAL A 131 -9.53 -5.41 15.53
C VAL A 131 -10.68 -4.55 15.04
N GLN A 132 -10.75 -4.35 13.73
CA GLN A 132 -11.87 -3.68 13.09
C GLN A 132 -12.84 -4.70 12.51
N LEU A 133 -14.13 -4.49 12.77
CA LEU A 133 -15.17 -5.50 12.56
C LEU A 133 -15.80 -5.36 11.18
N GLY A 134 -14.94 -5.63 10.18
CA GLY A 134 -15.22 -5.65 8.75
C GLY A 134 -13.94 -6.00 7.97
N PRO A 135 -14.02 -6.15 6.64
CA PRO A 135 -15.19 -5.92 5.78
C PRO A 135 -16.24 -7.04 5.81
N SER A 136 -17.39 -6.80 5.17
CA SER A 136 -18.50 -7.76 5.07
C SER A 136 -18.60 -8.40 3.69
N ALA A 137 -18.84 -9.70 3.63
CA ALA A 137 -19.27 -10.45 2.44
C ALA A 137 -20.39 -11.46 2.70
N GLY A 138 -20.87 -11.55 3.95
CA GLY A 138 -22.09 -12.25 4.33
C GLY A 138 -23.01 -11.24 5.04
N PRO A 139 -24.11 -10.78 4.43
CA PRO A 139 -24.78 -11.36 3.25
C PRO A 139 -24.03 -11.17 1.93
N LEU A 140 -24.07 -12.21 1.08
CA LEU A 140 -23.71 -12.11 -0.34
C LEU A 140 -24.77 -11.32 -1.11
N GLY A 141 -26.02 -11.27 -0.64
CA GLY A 141 -27.09 -10.51 -1.28
C GLY A 141 -28.00 -11.36 -2.15
N LYS A 142 -28.32 -12.57 -1.70
CA LYS A 142 -29.33 -13.45 -2.33
C LYS A 142 -30.68 -12.74 -2.52
N PHE A 143 -31.14 -12.07 -1.47
CA PHE A 143 -32.42 -11.38 -1.47
C PHE A 143 -32.22 -9.91 -1.79
N ALA A 144 -32.87 -9.40 -2.85
CA ALA A 144 -32.85 -7.97 -3.18
C ALA A 144 -33.32 -7.07 -2.01
N LYS A 145 -34.16 -7.61 -1.11
CA LYS A 145 -34.69 -6.93 0.09
C LYS A 145 -33.84 -7.07 1.35
N GLY A 146 -32.76 -7.84 1.32
CA GLY A 146 -31.91 -8.12 2.48
C GLY A 146 -31.38 -6.83 3.14
N GLY A 147 -31.56 -6.73 4.45
CA GLY A 147 -31.37 -5.49 5.21
C GLY A 147 -29.94 -4.97 5.25
N ARG A 148 -28.95 -5.87 5.11
CA ARG A 148 -27.52 -5.55 5.29
C ARG A 148 -26.66 -5.78 4.05
N ASN A 149 -27.27 -6.04 2.90
CA ASN A 149 -26.54 -6.22 1.63
C ASN A 149 -25.61 -5.05 1.33
N TRP A 150 -26.00 -3.84 1.75
CA TRP A 150 -25.28 -2.60 1.53
C TRP A 150 -23.93 -2.51 2.27
N GLU A 151 -23.74 -3.28 3.34
CA GLU A 151 -22.45 -3.40 4.03
C GLU A 151 -21.43 -4.22 3.21
N GLY A 152 -21.92 -5.15 2.38
CA GLY A 152 -21.14 -5.99 1.48
C GLY A 152 -20.89 -5.34 0.12
N PHE A 153 -20.50 -6.11 -0.89
CA PHE A 153 -19.92 -5.57 -2.15
C PHE A 153 -20.69 -5.93 -3.44
N GLY A 154 -21.98 -6.28 -3.35
CA GLY A 154 -22.80 -6.65 -4.52
C GLY A 154 -23.39 -8.05 -4.37
N SER A 155 -23.90 -8.64 -5.45
CA SER A 155 -24.46 -10.01 -5.44
C SER A 155 -23.59 -11.06 -6.13
N ASP A 156 -22.39 -10.67 -6.60
CA ASP A 156 -21.47 -11.56 -7.30
C ASP A 156 -20.30 -12.01 -6.42
N PRO A 157 -20.04 -13.32 -6.29
CA PRO A 157 -18.97 -13.84 -5.45
C PRO A 157 -17.57 -13.47 -5.92
N TYR A 158 -17.33 -13.33 -7.24
CA TYR A 158 -16.02 -12.93 -7.75
C TYR A 158 -15.75 -11.47 -7.42
N LEU A 159 -16.71 -10.57 -7.71
CA LEU A 159 -16.61 -9.15 -7.35
C LEU A 159 -16.41 -8.99 -5.85
N GLN A 160 -17.29 -9.58 -5.03
CA GLN A 160 -17.20 -9.55 -3.57
C GLN A 160 -15.85 -10.08 -3.06
N GLY A 161 -15.34 -11.19 -3.62
CA GLY A 161 -14.05 -11.76 -3.21
C GLY A 161 -12.87 -10.84 -3.48
N ILE A 162 -12.82 -10.19 -4.65
CA ILE A 162 -11.78 -9.22 -4.97
C ILE A 162 -11.88 -8.00 -4.04
N MET A 163 -13.09 -7.47 -3.80
CA MET A 163 -13.28 -6.30 -2.93
C MET A 163 -12.95 -6.59 -1.45
N MET A 164 -13.29 -7.79 -0.97
CA MET A 164 -12.88 -8.29 0.35
C MET A 164 -11.36 -8.32 0.47
N ALA A 165 -10.68 -8.99 -0.47
CA ALA A 165 -9.23 -9.12 -0.48
C ALA A 165 -8.51 -7.76 -0.42
N GLN A 166 -8.88 -6.83 -1.30
CA GLN A 166 -8.26 -5.50 -1.35
C GLN A 166 -8.52 -4.67 -0.08
N THR A 167 -9.73 -4.73 0.46
CA THR A 167 -10.06 -4.02 1.71
C THR A 167 -9.28 -4.59 2.89
N ILE A 168 -9.21 -5.92 3.02
CA ILE A 168 -8.45 -6.61 4.08
C ILE A 168 -6.97 -6.27 3.99
N GLU A 169 -6.38 -6.35 2.81
CA GLU A 169 -4.97 -6.02 2.63
C GLU A 169 -4.68 -4.58 3.04
N GLY A 170 -5.48 -3.59 2.61
CA GLY A 170 -5.30 -2.21 3.03
C GLY A 170 -5.38 -2.02 4.55
N MET A 171 -6.41 -2.59 5.19
CA MET A 171 -6.59 -2.49 6.66
C MET A 171 -5.42 -3.10 7.43
N GLN A 172 -4.94 -4.26 6.99
CA GLN A 172 -3.88 -5.01 7.65
C GLN A 172 -2.49 -4.43 7.40
N GLU A 173 -2.25 -3.81 6.24
CA GLU A 173 -1.05 -3.02 5.97
C GLU A 173 -0.88 -1.87 6.97
N ALA A 174 -1.98 -1.22 7.38
CA ALA A 174 -1.95 -0.21 8.44
C ALA A 174 -1.57 -0.78 9.83
N GLY A 175 -1.79 -2.08 10.04
CA GLY A 175 -1.47 -2.82 11.27
C GLY A 175 -2.67 -3.14 12.16
N VAL A 176 -3.89 -3.00 11.65
CA VAL A 176 -5.14 -3.40 12.32
C VAL A 176 -5.54 -4.80 11.86
N GLN A 177 -6.11 -5.60 12.74
CA GLN A 177 -6.68 -6.90 12.37
C GLN A 177 -8.04 -6.67 11.68
N ALA A 178 -8.17 -7.11 10.43
CA ALA A 178 -9.47 -7.14 9.75
C ALA A 178 -10.27 -8.38 10.16
N THR A 179 -11.61 -8.27 10.11
CA THR A 179 -12.53 -9.36 10.45
C THR A 179 -13.49 -9.61 9.31
N ALA A 180 -13.34 -10.74 8.61
CA ALA A 180 -14.27 -11.12 7.55
C ALA A 180 -15.61 -11.59 8.17
N LYS A 181 -16.73 -10.94 7.79
CA LYS A 181 -18.05 -11.22 8.38
C LYS A 181 -19.20 -11.22 7.36
N HIS A 182 -20.36 -11.77 7.67
CA HIS A 182 -20.65 -12.72 8.76
C HIS A 182 -20.57 -14.14 8.19
N TRP A 183 -19.82 -15.01 8.84
CA TRP A 183 -19.54 -16.39 8.44
C TRP A 183 -20.57 -17.35 9.04
N ILE A 184 -21.58 -17.82 8.32
CA ILE A 184 -21.85 -17.61 6.90
C ILE A 184 -23.36 -17.69 6.63
N VAL A 185 -23.78 -17.27 5.43
CA VAL A 185 -25.16 -17.34 4.90
C VAL A 185 -26.22 -16.66 5.77
N ASN A 186 -25.84 -15.60 6.49
CA ASN A 186 -26.80 -14.68 7.08
C ASN A 186 -27.39 -13.75 6.00
N GLU A 187 -28.20 -14.30 5.10
CA GLU A 187 -28.70 -13.60 3.90
C GLU A 187 -29.91 -12.69 4.16
N GLN A 188 -30.50 -12.72 5.36
CA GLN A 188 -31.64 -11.91 5.76
C GLN A 188 -31.58 -11.56 7.26
N GLU A 189 -32.23 -10.49 7.66
CA GLU A 189 -32.26 -10.06 9.07
C GLU A 189 -33.44 -10.65 9.86
N LEU A 190 -34.58 -10.89 9.19
CA LEU A 190 -35.74 -11.51 9.81
C LEU A 190 -35.36 -12.89 10.39
N ASN A 191 -35.59 -13.05 11.70
CA ASN A 191 -35.30 -14.27 12.46
C ASN A 191 -33.82 -14.72 12.40
N ARG A 192 -32.88 -13.81 12.13
CA ARG A 192 -31.45 -14.13 11.97
C ARG A 192 -30.82 -14.93 13.12
N ASP A 193 -31.37 -14.85 14.33
CA ASP A 193 -30.89 -15.54 15.54
C ASP A 193 -31.49 -16.93 15.75
N THR A 194 -32.49 -17.30 14.94
CA THR A 194 -33.30 -18.51 15.15
C THR A 194 -33.45 -19.37 13.89
N MET A 195 -33.48 -18.75 12.71
CA MET A 195 -33.67 -19.40 11.42
C MET A 195 -32.45 -20.23 10.99
N SER A 196 -32.71 -21.28 10.22
CA SER A 196 -31.69 -22.07 9.52
C SER A 196 -31.61 -21.73 8.04
N SER A 197 -30.38 -21.65 7.54
CA SER A 197 -30.06 -21.62 6.12
C SER A 197 -29.57 -22.99 5.68
N ASP A 198 -30.41 -23.74 4.98
CA ASP A 198 -30.17 -25.14 4.62
C ASP A 198 -29.59 -25.25 3.20
N VAL A 199 -28.29 -24.95 3.07
CA VAL A 199 -27.60 -24.80 1.79
C VAL A 199 -26.91 -26.10 1.34
N SER A 200 -27.01 -26.44 0.06
CA SER A 200 -26.28 -27.57 -0.52
C SER A 200 -24.78 -27.31 -0.63
N ASP A 201 -23.98 -28.37 -0.65
CA ASP A 201 -22.51 -28.34 -0.55
C ASP A 201 -21.86 -27.54 -1.69
N ARG A 202 -22.35 -27.76 -2.91
CA ARG A 202 -21.92 -27.03 -4.12
C ARG A 202 -22.30 -25.55 -4.09
N VAL A 203 -23.54 -25.23 -3.75
CA VAL A 203 -24.03 -23.84 -3.72
C VAL A 203 -23.28 -23.04 -2.66
N LEU A 204 -23.06 -23.63 -1.49
CA LEU A 204 -22.28 -23.03 -0.41
C LEU A 204 -20.87 -22.64 -0.89
N ARG A 205 -20.17 -23.52 -1.61
CA ARG A 205 -18.78 -23.29 -2.06
C ARG A 205 -18.63 -22.37 -3.27
N GLU A 206 -19.50 -22.52 -4.26
CA GLU A 206 -19.40 -21.74 -5.51
C GLU A 206 -19.91 -20.29 -5.36
N LEU A 207 -20.76 -20.01 -4.38
CA LEU A 207 -21.27 -18.66 -4.12
C LEU A 207 -20.79 -18.09 -2.79
N TYR A 208 -21.28 -18.63 -1.67
CA TYR A 208 -21.22 -17.93 -0.39
C TYR A 208 -19.85 -18.02 0.29
N VAL A 209 -19.13 -19.14 0.14
CA VAL A 209 -17.78 -19.32 0.69
C VAL A 209 -16.73 -18.66 -0.19
N TRP A 210 -17.00 -18.51 -1.48
CA TRP A 210 -16.06 -17.95 -2.46
C TRP A 210 -15.37 -16.65 -1.99
N PRO A 211 -16.08 -15.58 -1.57
CA PRO A 211 -15.42 -14.35 -1.12
C PRO A 211 -14.62 -14.51 0.18
N PHE A 212 -15.00 -15.46 1.03
CA PHE A 212 -14.27 -15.77 2.25
C PHE A 212 -13.01 -16.60 1.98
N ALA A 213 -12.96 -17.38 0.90
CA ALA A 213 -11.73 -18.01 0.44
C ALA A 213 -10.71 -16.96 -0.02
N ASP A 214 -11.15 -15.89 -0.72
CA ASP A 214 -10.30 -14.74 -1.03
C ASP A 214 -9.84 -14.00 0.24
N ALA A 215 -10.72 -13.81 1.23
CA ALA A 215 -10.36 -13.22 2.52
C ALA A 215 -9.29 -14.04 3.27
N ALA A 216 -9.44 -15.37 3.32
CA ALA A 216 -8.46 -16.27 3.91
C ALA A 216 -7.13 -16.23 3.15
N HIS A 217 -7.17 -16.21 1.82
CA HIS A 217 -5.98 -16.09 0.96
C HIS A 217 -5.21 -14.78 1.20
N SER A 218 -5.93 -13.67 1.37
CA SER A 218 -5.38 -12.37 1.78
C SER A 218 -5.01 -12.28 3.26
N LYS A 219 -4.87 -13.44 3.93
CA LYS A 219 -4.41 -13.59 5.32
C LYS A 219 -5.23 -12.76 6.32
N VAL A 220 -6.55 -12.71 6.16
CA VAL A 220 -7.41 -12.02 7.15
C VAL A 220 -7.14 -12.57 8.56
N ALA A 221 -7.03 -11.67 9.53
CA ALA A 221 -6.68 -11.98 10.90
C ALA A 221 -7.77 -12.75 11.64
N ALA A 222 -9.03 -12.38 11.40
CA ALA A 222 -10.18 -12.97 12.06
C ALA A 222 -11.38 -13.21 11.13
N PHE A 223 -12.23 -14.16 11.52
CA PHE A 223 -13.57 -14.33 10.99
C PHE A 223 -14.59 -14.12 12.10
N MET A 224 -15.76 -13.60 11.77
CA MET A 224 -16.89 -13.50 12.70
C MET A 224 -17.97 -14.48 12.27
N CYS A 225 -18.26 -15.51 13.08
CA CYS A 225 -19.35 -16.43 12.79
C CYS A 225 -20.72 -15.77 13.01
N SER A 226 -21.70 -16.10 12.17
CA SER A 226 -23.00 -15.42 12.10
C SER A 226 -24.00 -15.88 13.17
N TYR A 227 -25.12 -15.13 13.28
CA TYR A 227 -26.26 -15.46 14.15
C TYR A 227 -27.03 -16.72 13.71
N ASN A 228 -27.20 -16.92 12.41
CA ASN A 228 -28.12 -17.93 11.89
C ASN A 228 -27.61 -19.36 12.09
N LYS A 229 -28.52 -20.32 11.97
CA LYS A 229 -28.16 -21.73 11.84
C LYS A 229 -27.80 -22.05 10.39
N LEU A 230 -26.96 -23.06 10.21
CA LEU A 230 -26.77 -23.79 8.97
C LEU A 230 -27.14 -25.24 9.21
N ASN A 231 -28.06 -25.78 8.42
CA ASN A 231 -28.52 -27.16 8.56
C ASN A 231 -28.88 -27.50 10.02
N SER A 232 -29.67 -26.64 10.65
CA SER A 232 -30.15 -26.71 12.04
C SER A 232 -29.11 -26.52 13.16
N THR A 233 -27.84 -26.23 12.85
CA THR A 233 -26.80 -25.94 13.85
C THR A 233 -26.37 -24.48 13.77
N TRP A 234 -26.30 -23.75 14.89
CA TRP A 234 -25.82 -22.36 14.90
C TRP A 234 -24.42 -22.25 14.29
N ALA A 235 -24.18 -21.21 13.49
CA ALA A 235 -22.89 -21.04 12.80
C ALA A 235 -21.71 -21.01 13.78
N CYS A 236 -21.88 -20.37 14.94
CA CYS A 236 -20.89 -20.31 16.02
C CYS A 236 -20.77 -21.58 16.89
N GLU A 237 -21.43 -22.68 16.49
CA GLU A 237 -21.31 -24.00 17.15
C GLU A 237 -21.03 -25.15 16.16
N SER A 238 -21.06 -24.86 14.86
CA SER A 238 -20.96 -25.88 13.83
C SER A 238 -19.50 -26.25 13.55
N GLU A 239 -19.09 -27.44 14.01
CA GLU A 239 -17.80 -28.08 13.65
C GLU A 239 -17.61 -28.18 12.13
N GLY A 240 -18.70 -28.47 11.40
CA GLY A 240 -18.68 -28.56 9.95
C GLY A 240 -18.30 -27.24 9.27
N VAL A 241 -18.75 -26.11 9.82
CA VAL A 241 -18.59 -24.79 9.23
C VAL A 241 -17.30 -24.11 9.71
N MET A 242 -17.00 -24.16 11.00
CA MET A 242 -15.84 -23.47 11.58
C MET A 242 -14.56 -24.30 11.49
N GLN A 243 -14.60 -25.56 11.93
CA GLN A 243 -13.40 -26.40 11.91
C GLN A 243 -13.14 -26.98 10.52
N LYS A 244 -14.08 -27.77 10.00
CA LYS A 244 -13.85 -28.55 8.76
C LYS A 244 -13.78 -27.66 7.52
N LEU A 245 -14.71 -26.71 7.36
CA LEU A 245 -14.73 -25.85 6.19
C LEU A 245 -13.73 -24.69 6.30
N LEU A 246 -13.81 -23.86 7.34
CA LEU A 246 -12.95 -22.67 7.42
C LEU A 246 -11.49 -22.98 7.79
N LYS A 247 -11.25 -23.74 8.87
CA LYS A 247 -9.88 -24.00 9.34
C LYS A 247 -9.18 -25.08 8.52
N ASP A 248 -9.85 -26.18 8.23
CA ASP A 248 -9.21 -27.33 7.57
C ASP A 248 -9.23 -27.22 6.04
N GLU A 249 -10.40 -26.96 5.42
CA GLU A 249 -10.51 -26.90 3.95
C GLU A 249 -9.96 -25.59 3.37
N LEU A 250 -10.29 -24.44 3.96
CA LEU A 250 -9.74 -23.13 3.53
C LEU A 250 -8.40 -22.79 4.19
N GLY A 251 -7.85 -23.65 5.03
CA GLY A 251 -6.55 -23.45 5.66
C GLY A 251 -6.45 -22.17 6.49
N HIS A 252 -7.55 -21.67 7.06
CA HIS A 252 -7.52 -20.41 7.81
C HIS A 252 -6.72 -20.56 9.11
N ARG A 253 -5.72 -19.68 9.27
CA ARG A 253 -4.78 -19.68 10.39
C ARG A 253 -5.08 -18.63 11.47
N GLY A 254 -6.01 -17.72 11.22
CA GLY A 254 -6.49 -16.78 12.22
C GLY A 254 -7.47 -17.41 13.21
N TYR A 255 -8.22 -16.56 13.90
CA TYR A 255 -9.20 -16.95 14.91
C TYR A 255 -10.63 -16.62 14.49
N ILE A 256 -11.59 -17.37 15.02
CA ILE A 256 -13.01 -17.16 14.81
C ILE A 256 -13.61 -16.53 16.08
N MET A 257 -14.19 -15.34 15.93
CA MET A 257 -15.01 -14.71 16.98
C MET A 257 -16.49 -14.94 16.71
N SER A 258 -17.32 -14.88 17.75
CA SER A 258 -18.78 -14.82 17.56
C SER A 258 -19.21 -13.42 17.12
N ASP A 259 -20.27 -13.35 16.31
CA ASP A 259 -21.13 -12.16 16.33
C ASP A 259 -21.66 -11.94 17.77
N TRP A 260 -22.13 -10.74 18.09
CA TRP A 260 -22.40 -10.37 19.49
C TRP A 260 -23.54 -11.18 20.06
N ASN A 261 -23.23 -12.00 21.07
CA ASN A 261 -24.17 -12.93 21.69
C ASN A 261 -24.68 -14.04 20.73
N ALA A 262 -23.92 -14.39 19.68
CA ALA A 262 -24.22 -15.53 18.80
C ALA A 262 -23.69 -16.89 19.34
N GLN A 263 -23.12 -16.90 20.54
CA GLN A 263 -22.73 -18.14 21.23
C GLN A 263 -23.91 -18.71 22.02
N HIS A 264 -24.18 -20.02 21.92
CA HIS A 264 -25.34 -20.65 22.58
C HIS A 264 -24.97 -21.63 23.70
N THR A 265 -23.78 -22.25 23.64
CA THR A 265 -23.31 -23.24 24.62
C THR A 265 -21.81 -23.08 24.93
N THR A 266 -21.39 -23.50 26.12
CA THR A 266 -19.96 -23.50 26.51
C THR A 266 -19.15 -24.51 25.70
N THR A 267 -19.57 -25.79 25.71
CA THR A 267 -18.81 -26.91 25.16
C THR A 267 -19.02 -27.08 23.66
N GLY A 268 -20.25 -26.86 23.16
CA GLY A 268 -20.58 -26.96 21.74
C GLY A 268 -19.81 -25.94 20.91
N SER A 269 -19.82 -24.67 21.29
CA SER A 269 -19.03 -23.63 20.61
C SER A 269 -17.51 -23.89 20.65
N ALA A 270 -16.97 -24.26 21.82
CA ALA A 270 -15.54 -24.51 22.00
C ALA A 270 -15.06 -25.68 21.13
N ASN A 271 -15.77 -26.81 21.17
CA ASN A 271 -15.43 -28.01 20.40
C ASN A 271 -15.83 -27.88 18.92
N GLY A 272 -16.81 -27.04 18.60
CA GLY A 272 -17.21 -26.70 17.23
C GLY A 272 -16.18 -25.83 16.50
N GLY A 273 -15.23 -25.24 17.22
CA GLY A 273 -14.10 -24.52 16.62
C GLY A 273 -14.11 -23.00 16.82
N LEU A 274 -15.01 -22.45 17.65
CA LEU A 274 -14.96 -21.04 18.05
C LEU A 274 -13.64 -20.75 18.80
N ASP A 275 -13.07 -19.56 18.62
CA ASP A 275 -11.82 -19.14 19.29
C ASP A 275 -12.00 -17.95 20.25
N MET A 276 -13.03 -17.13 20.05
CA MET A 276 -13.30 -15.96 20.88
C MET A 276 -14.81 -15.73 21.03
N THR A 277 -15.31 -15.61 22.25
CA THR A 277 -16.71 -15.20 22.48
C THR A 277 -16.81 -13.70 22.68
N MET A 278 -17.72 -13.06 21.93
CA MET A 278 -18.01 -11.63 22.00
C MET A 278 -19.52 -11.38 22.20
N PRO A 279 -19.89 -10.39 23.04
CA PRO A 279 -19.03 -9.56 23.89
C PRO A 279 -18.55 -10.28 25.16
N GLY A 280 -18.83 -11.59 25.31
CA GLY A 280 -18.51 -12.42 26.47
C GLY A 280 -19.67 -12.60 27.45
N SER A 281 -20.74 -11.80 27.29
CA SER A 281 -22.03 -11.99 27.94
C SER A 281 -23.16 -11.77 26.92
N ASP A 282 -24.40 -12.07 27.30
CA ASP A 282 -25.55 -11.46 26.63
C ASP A 282 -25.61 -9.94 26.89
N PHE A 283 -26.52 -9.24 26.19
CA PHE A 283 -26.67 -7.79 26.30
C PHE A 283 -27.14 -7.32 27.69
N SER A 284 -27.73 -8.21 28.50
CA SER A 284 -28.10 -7.94 29.89
C SER A 284 -26.95 -8.16 30.89
N GLY A 285 -25.88 -8.85 30.47
CA GLY A 285 -24.75 -9.21 31.30
C GLY A 285 -24.96 -10.45 32.17
N GLY A 286 -26.09 -11.15 32.02
CA GLY A 286 -26.48 -12.30 32.83
C GLY A 286 -25.96 -13.64 32.32
N ASN A 287 -25.92 -13.87 31.00
CA ASN A 287 -25.50 -15.14 30.43
C ASN A 287 -24.02 -15.11 30.00
N VAL A 288 -23.15 -15.81 30.74
CA VAL A 288 -21.71 -15.88 30.48
C VAL A 288 -21.30 -17.32 30.22
N LEU A 289 -21.10 -17.67 28.94
CA LEU A 289 -20.90 -19.05 28.50
C LEU A 289 -19.44 -19.51 28.50
N TRP A 290 -18.46 -18.60 28.39
CA TRP A 290 -17.05 -18.89 28.66
C TRP A 290 -16.57 -18.16 29.93
N GLY A 291 -15.28 -17.89 30.10
CA GLY A 291 -14.75 -17.44 31.38
C GLY A 291 -14.79 -18.57 32.42
N PRO A 292 -15.48 -18.40 33.57
CA PRO A 292 -15.59 -19.45 34.59
C PRO A 292 -16.15 -20.77 34.06
N GLN A 293 -17.14 -20.72 33.16
CA GLN A 293 -17.77 -21.94 32.62
C GLN A 293 -16.82 -22.74 31.73
N LEU A 294 -16.00 -22.06 30.91
CA LEU A 294 -14.98 -22.73 30.10
C LEU A 294 -13.88 -23.34 30.99
N LYS A 295 -13.50 -22.67 32.09
CA LYS A 295 -12.56 -23.22 33.09
C LYS A 295 -13.08 -24.54 33.65
N THR A 296 -14.34 -24.55 34.09
CA THR A 296 -15.02 -25.75 34.61
C THR A 296 -15.11 -26.86 33.58
N ALA A 297 -15.50 -26.53 32.34
CA ALA A 297 -15.60 -27.51 31.25
C ALA A 297 -14.24 -28.20 30.96
N ILE A 298 -13.14 -27.45 31.04
CA ILE A 298 -11.78 -28.00 30.88
C ILE A 298 -11.40 -28.88 32.06
N SER A 299 -11.64 -28.41 33.30
CA SER A 299 -11.38 -29.21 34.51
C SER A 299 -12.16 -30.52 34.54
N ASN A 300 -13.36 -30.53 33.96
CA ASN A 300 -14.22 -31.71 33.84
C ASN A 300 -13.93 -32.57 32.59
N GLY A 301 -12.94 -32.22 31.76
CA GLY A 301 -12.59 -32.96 30.54
C GLY A 301 -13.61 -32.87 29.40
N GLN A 302 -14.55 -31.93 29.46
CA GLN A 302 -15.56 -31.70 28.43
C GLN A 302 -15.03 -30.86 27.24
N VAL A 303 -13.97 -30.08 27.50
CA VAL A 303 -13.17 -29.38 26.50
C VAL A 303 -11.70 -29.70 26.77
N GLN A 304 -10.98 -30.17 25.75
CA GLN A 304 -9.57 -30.52 25.92
C GLN A 304 -8.71 -29.27 26.10
N GLN A 305 -7.69 -29.32 26.97
CA GLN A 305 -6.75 -28.21 27.15
C GLN A 305 -6.10 -27.76 25.83
N SER A 306 -5.81 -28.71 24.93
CA SER A 306 -5.26 -28.43 23.60
C SER A 306 -6.19 -27.56 22.74
N ARG A 307 -7.51 -27.62 22.96
CA ARG A 307 -8.47 -26.77 22.27
C ARG A 307 -8.32 -25.31 22.73
N LEU A 308 -8.29 -25.05 24.04
CA LEU A 308 -8.04 -23.70 24.57
C LEU A 308 -6.68 -23.16 24.11
N ASP A 309 -5.66 -24.01 24.11
CA ASP A 309 -4.32 -23.64 23.65
C ASP A 309 -4.29 -23.23 22.17
N ASP A 310 -5.09 -23.89 21.31
CA ASP A 310 -5.25 -23.51 19.90
C ASP A 310 -6.00 -22.17 19.74
N MET A 311 -7.08 -21.96 20.50
CA MET A 311 -7.82 -20.68 20.49
C MET A 311 -6.88 -19.51 20.79
N VAL A 312 -6.14 -19.60 21.90
CA VAL A 312 -5.20 -18.56 22.32
C VAL A 312 -4.09 -18.37 21.29
N LYS A 313 -3.54 -19.46 20.74
CA LYS A 313 -2.47 -19.40 19.74
C LYS A 313 -2.93 -18.67 18.48
N ARG A 314 -4.17 -18.88 18.01
CA ARG A 314 -4.73 -18.19 16.85
C ARG A 314 -4.90 -16.69 17.09
N VAL A 315 -5.42 -16.31 18.28
CA VAL A 315 -5.57 -14.90 18.68
C VAL A 315 -4.20 -14.20 18.76
N LEU A 316 -3.23 -14.83 19.43
CA LEU A 316 -1.88 -14.29 19.55
C LEU A 316 -1.16 -14.24 18.20
N ALA A 317 -1.35 -15.24 17.33
CA ALA A 317 -0.76 -15.24 16.00
C ALA A 317 -1.27 -14.07 15.17
N ALA A 318 -2.58 -13.78 15.20
CA ALA A 318 -3.13 -12.60 14.52
C ALA A 318 -2.56 -11.27 15.08
N TRP A 319 -2.42 -11.17 16.40
CA TRP A 319 -1.80 -10.01 17.07
C TRP A 319 -0.34 -9.80 16.63
N TYR A 320 0.45 -10.88 16.57
CA TYR A 320 1.84 -10.84 16.10
C TYR A 320 1.98 -10.63 14.58
N LEU A 321 1.04 -11.15 13.78
CA LEU A 321 1.03 -10.99 12.32
C LEU A 321 0.90 -9.51 11.95
N MET A 322 0.06 -8.78 12.68
CA MET A 322 -0.13 -7.33 12.51
C MET A 322 0.96 -6.48 13.19
N GLY A 323 1.87 -7.11 13.95
CA GLY A 323 2.91 -6.43 14.72
C GLY A 323 2.36 -5.52 15.81
N GLN A 324 1.23 -5.88 16.40
CA GLN A 324 0.59 -5.11 17.47
C GLN A 324 1.28 -5.30 18.83
N ASP A 325 2.31 -6.15 18.88
CA ASP A 325 3.21 -6.35 20.03
C ASP A 325 4.26 -5.24 20.20
N LYS A 326 4.36 -4.30 19.24
CA LYS A 326 5.44 -3.30 19.21
C LYS A 326 4.89 -1.89 19.02
N GLY A 327 4.87 -1.11 20.11
CA GLY A 327 4.53 0.32 20.07
C GLY A 327 3.12 0.60 19.54
N TYR A 328 2.16 -0.30 19.78
CA TYR A 328 0.78 -0.09 19.37
C TYR A 328 0.10 0.97 20.24
N PRO A 329 -0.66 1.92 19.67
CA PRO A 329 -1.34 2.95 20.46
C PRO A 329 -2.32 2.38 21.47
N ALA A 330 -2.42 3.02 22.64
CA ALA A 330 -3.45 2.68 23.62
C ALA A 330 -4.83 3.17 23.15
N THR A 331 -5.89 2.46 23.55
CA THR A 331 -7.27 2.85 23.23
C THR A 331 -7.58 4.23 23.80
N SER A 332 -8.00 5.17 22.94
CA SER A 332 -8.11 6.59 23.30
C SER A 332 -9.55 7.14 23.33
N PHE A 333 -10.56 6.28 23.19
CA PHE A 333 -11.99 6.63 23.15
C PHE A 333 -12.83 5.66 24.00
N ASN A 334 -14.12 5.94 24.16
CA ASN A 334 -15.09 5.08 24.83
C ASN A 334 -16.43 5.08 24.05
N SER A 335 -16.89 3.90 23.64
CA SER A 335 -18.10 3.71 22.82
C SER A 335 -19.39 4.14 23.51
N TRP A 336 -19.42 4.13 24.83
CA TRP A 336 -20.60 4.45 25.65
C TRP A 336 -20.66 5.92 26.05
N THR A 337 -19.57 6.66 25.82
CA THR A 337 -19.47 8.11 26.00
C THR A 337 -18.87 8.72 24.75
N ILE A 338 -19.70 8.88 23.71
CA ILE A 338 -19.28 9.36 22.39
C ILE A 338 -18.61 10.74 22.49
N GLY A 339 -17.31 10.77 22.21
CA GLY A 339 -16.47 11.97 22.18
C GLY A 339 -15.97 12.32 20.78
N SER A 340 -15.30 13.47 20.64
CA SER A 340 -14.68 13.90 19.39
C SER A 340 -13.18 13.57 19.35
N LYS A 341 -12.69 13.17 18.17
CA LYS A 341 -11.30 12.87 17.85
C LYS A 341 -10.99 13.36 16.45
N GLU A 342 -10.00 14.23 16.30
CA GLU A 342 -9.59 14.76 14.99
C GLU A 342 -8.52 13.86 14.36
N ILE A 343 -8.94 12.78 13.70
CA ILE A 343 -8.02 11.78 13.10
C ILE A 343 -8.29 11.49 11.62
N SER A 344 -9.27 12.18 11.03
CA SER A 344 -9.71 11.98 9.64
C SER A 344 -8.65 12.34 8.59
N GLY A 345 -7.68 13.20 8.93
CA GLY A 345 -6.59 13.60 8.03
C GLY A 345 -7.09 14.04 6.65
N ASN A 346 -6.56 13.44 5.59
CA ASN A 346 -6.97 13.65 4.20
C ASN A 346 -7.91 12.54 3.67
N HIS A 347 -8.45 11.67 4.53
CA HIS A 347 -9.20 10.47 4.09
C HIS A 347 -10.50 10.81 3.33
N GLY A 348 -11.04 12.03 3.52
CA GLY A 348 -12.16 12.56 2.74
C GLY A 348 -11.90 12.60 1.23
N THR A 349 -10.63 12.57 0.78
CA THR A 349 -10.27 12.46 -0.64
C THR A 349 -10.74 11.14 -1.26
N ASN A 350 -10.54 10.02 -0.57
CA ASN A 350 -11.06 8.71 -0.99
C ASN A 350 -12.59 8.70 -0.95
N VAL A 351 -13.21 9.30 0.08
CA VAL A 351 -14.68 9.35 0.16
C VAL A 351 -15.29 10.12 -1.00
N ARG A 352 -14.72 11.27 -1.37
CA ARG A 352 -15.18 12.02 -2.55
C ARG A 352 -14.94 11.25 -3.85
N ALA A 353 -13.79 10.62 -3.99
CA ALA A 353 -13.47 9.82 -5.18
C ALA A 353 -14.43 8.62 -5.33
N THR A 354 -14.72 7.89 -4.25
CA THR A 354 -15.67 6.77 -4.25
C THR A 354 -17.12 7.24 -4.41
N ALA A 355 -17.52 8.36 -3.80
CA ALA A 355 -18.82 8.99 -4.02
C ALA A 355 -19.05 9.30 -5.50
N ARG A 356 -18.07 9.94 -6.15
CA ARG A 356 -18.08 10.28 -7.59
C ARG A 356 -18.01 9.06 -8.50
N ASP A 357 -17.00 8.20 -8.31
CA ASP A 357 -16.67 7.11 -9.25
C ASP A 357 -17.55 5.88 -9.05
N GLY A 358 -18.26 5.78 -7.91
CA GLY A 358 -19.29 4.78 -7.64
C GLY A 358 -20.69 5.22 -8.06
N THR A 359 -20.88 6.49 -8.45
CA THR A 359 -22.14 6.97 -9.01
C THR A 359 -22.36 6.37 -10.40
N ILE A 360 -23.53 5.78 -10.62
CA ILE A 360 -23.91 5.08 -11.84
C ILE A 360 -24.95 5.90 -12.60
N LEU A 361 -24.65 6.21 -13.87
CA LEU A 361 -25.63 6.84 -14.75
C LEU A 361 -26.49 5.75 -15.41
N LEU A 362 -27.77 5.70 -15.09
CA LEU A 362 -28.68 4.65 -15.61
C LEU A 362 -29.40 5.08 -16.88
N LYS A 363 -29.73 6.37 -16.99
CA LYS A 363 -30.43 6.95 -18.14
C LYS A 363 -29.85 8.34 -18.43
N ASN A 364 -29.69 8.69 -19.71
CA ASN A 364 -29.30 10.03 -20.14
C ASN A 364 -29.80 10.33 -21.56
N THR A 365 -31.07 10.69 -21.68
CA THR A 365 -31.72 10.99 -22.96
C THR A 365 -31.16 12.26 -23.57
N ASN A 366 -30.76 12.19 -24.85
CA ASN A 366 -30.27 13.33 -25.63
C ASN A 366 -29.09 14.10 -24.99
N GLY A 367 -28.30 13.44 -24.13
CA GLY A 367 -27.19 14.09 -23.43
C GLY A 367 -27.64 15.21 -22.48
N ALA A 368 -28.75 14.99 -21.76
CA ALA A 368 -29.27 15.94 -20.76
C ALA A 368 -28.26 16.25 -19.65
N LEU A 369 -27.41 15.28 -19.31
CA LEU A 369 -26.21 15.45 -18.50
C LEU A 369 -24.94 15.28 -19.36
N PRO A 370 -23.84 16.01 -19.05
CA PRO A 370 -23.69 16.94 -17.92
C PRO A 370 -24.42 18.28 -18.13
N LEU A 371 -24.78 18.94 -17.03
CA LEU A 371 -25.43 20.25 -17.02
C LEU A 371 -24.49 21.33 -17.55
N LYS A 372 -25.05 22.26 -18.34
CA LYS A 372 -24.31 23.36 -19.00
C LYS A 372 -24.83 24.72 -18.56
N LYS A 373 -24.69 25.04 -17.27
CA LYS A 373 -25.13 26.32 -16.67
C LYS A 373 -26.60 26.67 -16.98
N PRO A 374 -27.57 25.83 -16.56
CA PRO A 374 -28.98 26.12 -16.79
C PRO A 374 -29.39 27.45 -16.13
N LYS A 375 -30.42 28.12 -16.67
CA LYS A 375 -30.90 29.40 -16.11
C LYS A 375 -31.53 29.21 -14.73
N SER A 376 -32.27 28.12 -14.54
CA SER A 376 -32.92 27.80 -13.28
C SER A 376 -32.96 26.29 -13.01
N ILE A 377 -32.76 25.91 -11.75
CA ILE A 377 -32.82 24.53 -11.26
C ILE A 377 -33.84 24.47 -10.12
N ALA A 378 -34.75 23.50 -10.17
CA ALA A 378 -35.52 23.09 -9.00
C ALA A 378 -34.85 21.87 -8.34
N VAL A 379 -34.65 21.90 -7.02
CA VAL A 379 -34.12 20.75 -6.25
C VAL A 379 -35.18 20.29 -5.25
N ILE A 380 -35.62 19.05 -5.37
CA ILE A 380 -36.87 18.55 -4.77
C ILE A 380 -36.61 17.25 -4.01
N GLY A 381 -37.30 17.05 -2.89
CA GLY A 381 -37.25 15.84 -2.06
C GLY A 381 -36.43 16.04 -0.79
N THR A 382 -36.81 15.36 0.29
CA THR A 382 -36.11 15.43 1.57
C THR A 382 -34.67 14.91 1.46
N ASP A 383 -34.42 13.95 0.57
CA ASP A 383 -33.10 13.38 0.28
C ASP A 383 -32.09 14.40 -0.30
N SER A 384 -32.52 15.64 -0.57
CA SER A 384 -31.64 16.72 -1.04
C SER A 384 -30.93 17.49 0.09
N ILE A 385 -31.34 17.33 1.35
CA ILE A 385 -30.84 18.11 2.49
C ILE A 385 -30.25 17.24 3.60
N VAL A 386 -29.43 17.83 4.47
CA VAL A 386 -29.10 17.17 5.75
C VAL A 386 -30.37 17.05 6.58
N ALA A 387 -30.50 15.96 7.34
CA ALA A 387 -31.58 15.74 8.30
C ALA A 387 -31.84 17.02 9.13
N PRO A 388 -33.08 17.53 9.23
CA PRO A 388 -33.37 18.74 9.99
C PRO A 388 -33.01 18.64 11.48
N ARG A 389 -33.04 17.43 12.05
CA ARG A 389 -32.62 17.16 13.43
C ARG A 389 -31.08 17.04 13.59
N GLY A 390 -30.33 17.07 12.49
CA GLY A 390 -28.88 16.90 12.42
C GLY A 390 -28.48 15.51 11.90
N ALA A 391 -27.33 15.43 11.21
CA ALA A 391 -26.85 14.22 10.52
C ALA A 391 -26.73 12.98 11.42
N ASN A 392 -26.52 13.16 12.72
CA ASN A 392 -26.35 12.09 13.70
C ASN A 392 -27.51 11.98 14.71
N ALA A 393 -28.67 12.58 14.43
CA ALA A 393 -29.79 12.65 15.37
C ALA A 393 -30.44 11.30 15.68
N CYS A 394 -30.25 10.31 14.82
CA CYS A 394 -30.78 8.96 14.97
C CYS A 394 -29.66 8.03 15.43
N VAL A 395 -29.90 7.32 16.53
CA VAL A 395 -29.01 6.26 17.02
C VAL A 395 -28.82 5.22 15.91
N ASP A 396 -27.56 4.85 15.67
CA ASP A 396 -27.19 3.87 14.63
C ASP A 396 -27.78 4.15 13.24
N ARG A 397 -28.02 5.43 12.95
CA ARG A 397 -28.67 5.92 11.72
C ARG A 397 -30.03 5.27 11.45
N GLY A 398 -30.74 4.84 12.51
CA GLY A 398 -32.05 4.18 12.45
C GLY A 398 -33.23 5.09 12.11
N CYS A 399 -33.09 5.90 11.06
CA CYS A 399 -34.14 6.72 10.47
C CYS A 399 -33.79 7.04 9.02
N THR A 400 -34.76 7.56 8.27
CA THR A 400 -34.53 8.05 6.91
C THR A 400 -35.03 9.49 6.82
N GLU A 401 -34.29 10.43 7.40
CA GLU A 401 -34.64 11.86 7.42
C GLU A 401 -33.54 12.64 6.72
N GLY A 402 -33.79 13.18 5.53
CA GLY A 402 -32.76 13.84 4.73
C GLY A 402 -32.01 12.89 3.78
N VAL A 403 -30.85 13.33 3.30
CA VAL A 403 -30.00 12.59 2.36
C VAL A 403 -29.52 11.27 2.97
N LEU A 404 -29.74 10.17 2.24
CA LEU A 404 -29.30 8.85 2.67
C LEU A 404 -27.82 8.63 2.31
N THR A 405 -26.95 8.48 3.33
CA THR A 405 -25.51 8.29 3.14
C THR A 405 -25.01 6.89 3.45
N MET A 406 -25.72 6.17 4.32
CA MET A 406 -25.48 4.78 4.74
C MET A 406 -26.79 4.15 5.26
N GLY A 407 -26.87 2.82 5.33
CA GLY A 407 -27.96 2.15 6.03
C GLY A 407 -27.81 2.18 7.56
N TRP A 408 -28.73 1.55 8.29
CA TRP A 408 -28.73 1.55 9.76
C TRP A 408 -28.11 0.30 10.39
N GLY A 409 -27.75 0.40 11.68
CA GLY A 409 -27.29 -0.72 12.50
C GLY A 409 -25.81 -0.64 12.88
N SER A 410 -25.19 -1.79 13.17
CA SER A 410 -23.79 -1.87 13.57
C SER A 410 -22.80 -1.45 12.49
N GLY A 411 -23.19 -1.54 11.22
CA GLY A 411 -22.41 -1.06 10.09
C GLY A 411 -22.34 0.47 9.96
N SER A 412 -22.99 1.23 10.84
CA SER A 412 -23.09 2.69 10.75
C SER A 412 -22.07 3.44 11.63
N VAL A 413 -21.82 4.71 11.30
CA VAL A 413 -20.87 5.59 12.02
C VAL A 413 -21.39 7.01 12.13
N GLU A 414 -20.75 7.82 12.99
CA GLU A 414 -21.07 9.24 13.10
C GLU A 414 -20.58 10.00 11.85
N LEU A 415 -21.48 10.78 11.24
CA LEU A 415 -21.18 11.67 10.13
C LEU A 415 -20.48 12.96 10.64
N PRO A 416 -19.52 13.51 9.88
CA PRO A 416 -18.91 14.78 10.26
C PRO A 416 -19.90 15.94 10.11
N LEU A 417 -19.77 16.96 10.97
CA LEU A 417 -20.72 18.08 11.03
C LEU A 417 -20.71 18.97 9.78
N ASN A 418 -19.64 18.93 8.98
CA ASN A 418 -19.47 19.69 7.74
C ASN A 418 -19.88 18.92 6.47
N MET A 419 -20.61 17.81 6.60
CA MET A 419 -21.15 17.06 5.46
C MET A 419 -22.00 17.96 4.54
N VAL A 420 -21.76 17.88 3.24
CA VAL A 420 -22.47 18.69 2.23
C VAL A 420 -23.53 17.86 1.53
N ALA A 421 -24.81 18.23 1.70
CA ALA A 421 -25.93 17.59 1.03
C ALA A 421 -26.09 18.05 -0.44
N PRO A 422 -26.83 17.31 -1.29
CA PRO A 422 -27.02 17.65 -2.70
C PRO A 422 -27.51 19.07 -2.96
N LEU A 423 -28.50 19.56 -2.20
CA LEU A 423 -29.02 20.92 -2.35
C LEU A 423 -27.93 21.98 -2.12
N ASP A 424 -27.10 21.79 -1.09
CA ASP A 424 -26.07 22.75 -0.73
C ASP A 424 -24.93 22.76 -1.75
N ALA A 425 -24.50 21.58 -2.20
CA ALA A 425 -23.51 21.46 -3.28
C ALA A 425 -24.02 22.08 -4.59
N ILE A 426 -25.28 21.84 -4.96
CA ILE A 426 -25.91 22.44 -6.15
C ILE A 426 -26.01 23.96 -6.00
N LYS A 427 -26.37 24.49 -4.82
CA LYS A 427 -26.38 25.95 -4.58
C LYS A 427 -24.99 26.55 -4.77
N THR A 428 -23.94 25.91 -4.24
CA THR A 428 -22.56 26.37 -4.42
C THR A 428 -22.15 26.40 -5.90
N GLN A 429 -22.53 25.38 -6.67
CA GLN A 429 -22.25 25.36 -8.11
C GLN A 429 -23.09 26.40 -8.87
N ALA A 430 -24.37 26.52 -8.56
CA ALA A 430 -25.30 27.47 -9.17
C ALA A 430 -24.87 28.93 -8.97
N GLN A 431 -24.28 29.27 -7.81
CA GLN A 431 -23.68 30.58 -7.56
C GLN A 431 -22.56 30.92 -8.55
N LYS A 432 -21.74 29.94 -8.95
CA LYS A 432 -20.67 30.12 -9.94
C LYS A 432 -21.23 30.30 -11.36
N ASP A 433 -22.35 29.65 -11.64
CA ASP A 433 -22.97 29.62 -12.97
C ASP A 433 -23.98 30.75 -13.20
N GLY A 434 -24.39 31.47 -12.15
CA GLY A 434 -25.47 32.46 -12.22
C GLY A 434 -26.86 31.82 -12.33
N THR A 435 -26.99 30.56 -11.94
CA THR A 435 -28.22 29.77 -12.01
C THR A 435 -29.13 30.09 -10.83
N THR A 436 -30.42 30.31 -11.09
CA THR A 436 -31.42 30.47 -10.02
C THR A 436 -31.83 29.12 -9.45
N VAL A 437 -31.73 28.95 -8.13
CA VAL A 437 -32.16 27.70 -7.45
C VAL A 437 -33.49 27.92 -6.75
N THR A 438 -34.48 27.09 -7.07
CA THR A 438 -35.71 26.91 -6.28
C THR A 438 -35.64 25.56 -5.58
N SER A 439 -36.04 25.46 -4.32
CA SER A 439 -35.97 24.19 -3.59
C SER A 439 -37.28 23.84 -2.89
N SER A 440 -37.65 22.56 -2.95
CA SER A 440 -38.72 21.96 -2.15
C SER A 440 -38.15 20.76 -1.40
N PRO A 441 -37.50 20.95 -0.24
CA PRO A 441 -36.87 19.87 0.52
C PRO A 441 -37.90 19.07 1.34
N THR A 442 -38.99 18.69 0.69
CA THR A 442 -40.10 17.88 1.24
C THR A 442 -40.50 16.83 0.20
N ASP A 443 -41.10 15.73 0.64
CA ASP A 443 -41.62 14.69 -0.26
C ASP A 443 -43.10 14.89 -0.60
N ASN A 444 -43.59 16.12 -0.45
CA ASN A 444 -44.94 16.48 -0.86
C ASN A 444 -44.99 16.70 -2.38
N ALA A 445 -45.74 15.84 -3.07
CA ALA A 445 -45.83 15.84 -4.52
C ALA A 445 -46.30 17.19 -5.12
N GLN A 446 -47.28 17.85 -4.49
CA GLN A 446 -47.81 19.13 -4.96
C GLN A 446 -46.79 20.27 -4.79
N GLN A 447 -46.08 20.32 -3.67
CA GLN A 447 -45.01 21.30 -3.44
C GLN A 447 -43.83 21.06 -4.40
N GLY A 448 -43.44 19.79 -4.61
CA GLY A 448 -42.41 19.42 -5.57
C GLY A 448 -42.76 19.86 -7.00
N ALA A 449 -43.98 19.59 -7.45
CA ALA A 449 -44.47 20.05 -8.75
C ALA A 449 -44.49 21.60 -8.85
N SER A 450 -44.94 22.29 -7.80
CA SER A 450 -44.98 23.76 -7.76
C SER A 450 -43.57 24.36 -7.90
N ALA A 451 -42.57 23.80 -7.22
CA ALA A 451 -41.18 24.22 -7.35
C ALA A 451 -40.59 23.93 -8.74
N ALA A 452 -41.01 22.84 -9.38
CA ALA A 452 -40.52 22.41 -10.68
C ALA A 452 -41.10 23.18 -11.87
N GLN A 453 -42.31 23.74 -11.75
CA GLN A 453 -43.10 24.25 -12.87
C GLN A 453 -42.40 25.31 -13.73
N ASN A 454 -41.60 26.18 -13.11
CA ASN A 454 -40.90 27.29 -13.79
C ASN A 454 -39.38 27.09 -13.89
N ALA A 455 -38.86 25.96 -13.43
CA ALA A 455 -37.44 25.67 -13.53
C ALA A 455 -37.08 25.12 -14.92
N GLU A 456 -35.91 25.49 -15.47
CA GLU A 456 -35.44 24.91 -16.73
C GLU A 456 -35.20 23.40 -16.59
N ILE A 457 -34.72 22.98 -15.41
CA ILE A 457 -34.49 21.58 -15.07
C ILE A 457 -34.91 21.33 -13.62
N ALA A 458 -35.48 20.15 -13.36
CA ALA A 458 -35.85 19.70 -12.02
C ALA A 458 -34.98 18.50 -11.62
N VAL A 459 -34.40 18.56 -10.43
CA VAL A 459 -33.61 17.50 -9.80
C VAL A 459 -34.41 16.96 -8.63
N VAL A 460 -34.87 15.72 -8.74
CA VAL A 460 -35.66 15.04 -7.71
C VAL A 460 -34.76 14.03 -7.01
N CYS A 461 -34.49 14.25 -5.73
CA CYS A 461 -33.72 13.32 -4.90
C CYS A 461 -34.68 12.39 -4.16
N ILE A 462 -34.51 11.08 -4.32
CA ILE A 462 -35.30 10.03 -3.65
C ILE A 462 -34.36 9.00 -3.03
N ASN A 463 -34.85 8.25 -2.05
CA ASN A 463 -34.08 7.18 -1.44
C ASN A 463 -34.88 5.90 -1.16
N SER A 464 -34.19 4.84 -0.74
CA SER A 464 -34.77 3.60 -0.19
C SER A 464 -33.75 2.98 0.75
N ASN A 465 -34.14 2.80 2.01
CA ASN A 465 -33.25 2.46 3.12
C ASN A 465 -33.48 1.03 3.65
N ALA A 466 -32.50 0.50 4.39
CA ALA A 466 -32.52 -0.78 5.10
C ALA A 466 -31.39 -0.83 6.13
N GLY A 467 -31.39 -1.85 6.99
CA GLY A 467 -30.28 -2.05 7.91
C GLY A 467 -30.41 -3.30 8.76
N GLU A 468 -29.79 -3.27 9.93
CA GLU A 468 -29.75 -4.39 10.86
C GLU A 468 -31.09 -4.62 11.59
N GLY A 469 -31.45 -5.90 11.81
CA GLY A 469 -32.76 -6.36 12.25
C GLY A 469 -33.18 -6.01 13.68
N TYR A 470 -32.32 -5.40 14.48
CA TYR A 470 -32.68 -4.94 15.83
C TYR A 470 -33.35 -3.55 15.84
N ILE A 471 -33.41 -2.87 14.70
CA ILE A 471 -34.08 -1.58 14.53
C ILE A 471 -35.22 -1.74 13.52
N ASN A 472 -36.39 -1.22 13.88
CA ASN A 472 -37.53 -1.11 12.96
C ASN A 472 -37.70 0.36 12.54
N VAL A 473 -37.58 0.63 11.25
CA VAL A 473 -37.76 1.97 10.67
C VAL A 473 -38.92 1.94 9.68
N GLU A 474 -39.96 2.73 9.96
CA GLU A 474 -41.16 2.84 9.10
C GLU A 474 -41.81 1.47 8.76
N GLY A 475 -41.76 0.53 9.71
CA GLY A 475 -42.30 -0.83 9.54
C GLY A 475 -41.34 -1.84 8.93
N ASN A 476 -40.13 -1.45 8.56
CA ASN A 476 -39.08 -2.33 8.03
C ASN A 476 -38.17 -2.79 9.19
N ALA A 477 -38.25 -4.07 9.56
CA ALA A 477 -37.49 -4.67 10.65
C ALA A 477 -36.14 -5.21 10.13
N GLY A 478 -35.23 -4.30 9.79
CA GLY A 478 -33.97 -4.60 9.10
C GLY A 478 -34.15 -4.78 7.59
N ASP A 479 -34.76 -5.90 7.20
CA ASP A 479 -35.08 -6.19 5.79
C ASP A 479 -36.15 -5.23 5.26
N ARG A 480 -36.07 -4.91 3.96
CA ARG A 480 -37.08 -4.08 3.29
C ARG A 480 -38.36 -4.88 3.08
N ASN A 481 -39.51 -4.23 3.29
CA ASN A 481 -40.81 -4.83 3.01
C ASN A 481 -41.07 -4.95 1.49
N ASN A 482 -40.61 -3.96 0.71
CA ASN A 482 -40.78 -3.87 -0.74
C ASN A 482 -39.51 -3.27 -1.39
N LEU A 483 -39.52 -3.19 -2.72
CA LEU A 483 -38.47 -2.57 -3.53
C LEU A 483 -38.90 -1.20 -4.11
N ASP A 484 -39.82 -0.49 -3.47
CA ASP A 484 -40.19 0.86 -3.90
C ASP A 484 -39.25 1.92 -3.28
N PRO A 485 -39.14 3.11 -3.90
CA PRO A 485 -38.64 4.29 -3.21
C PRO A 485 -39.43 4.58 -1.94
N TRP A 486 -38.74 4.97 -0.88
CA TRP A 486 -39.35 5.42 0.36
C TRP A 486 -39.98 6.82 0.20
N HIS A 487 -40.76 7.23 1.21
CA HIS A 487 -41.37 8.57 1.31
C HIS A 487 -42.17 8.98 0.07
N ASN A 488 -42.91 8.05 -0.53
CA ASN A 488 -43.68 8.28 -1.76
C ASN A 488 -42.83 8.78 -2.95
N GLY A 489 -41.55 8.40 -3.03
CA GLY A 489 -40.65 8.86 -4.10
C GLY A 489 -41.18 8.60 -5.51
N ASN A 490 -41.92 7.50 -5.73
CA ASN A 490 -42.63 7.25 -7.00
C ASN A 490 -43.62 8.38 -7.36
N GLU A 491 -44.42 8.83 -6.39
CA GLU A 491 -45.41 9.89 -6.60
C GLU A 491 -44.77 11.26 -6.76
N LEU A 492 -43.70 11.53 -6.02
CA LEU A 492 -42.91 12.76 -6.14
C LEU A 492 -42.33 12.90 -7.55
N VAL A 493 -41.67 11.85 -8.07
CA VAL A 493 -41.10 11.85 -9.42
C VAL A 493 -42.17 12.03 -10.48
N LYS A 494 -43.30 11.30 -10.37
CA LYS A 494 -44.42 11.43 -11.32
C LYS A 494 -45.01 12.84 -11.34
N ALA A 495 -45.22 13.46 -10.18
CA ALA A 495 -45.76 14.81 -10.08
C ALA A 495 -44.83 15.87 -10.67
N VAL A 496 -43.52 15.77 -10.42
CA VAL A 496 -42.52 16.67 -10.98
C VAL A 496 -42.40 16.50 -12.50
N ALA A 497 -42.31 15.25 -12.98
CA ALA A 497 -42.23 14.95 -14.41
C ALA A 497 -43.49 15.35 -15.18
N ALA A 498 -44.65 15.47 -14.51
CA ALA A 498 -45.88 15.96 -15.14
C ALA A 498 -45.83 17.46 -15.50
N VAL A 499 -45.01 18.25 -14.79
CA VAL A 499 -44.94 19.71 -14.97
C VAL A 499 -43.59 20.22 -15.47
N ASN A 500 -42.52 19.42 -15.39
CA ASN A 500 -41.20 19.77 -15.88
C ASN A 500 -40.67 18.76 -16.92
N LYS A 501 -40.34 19.26 -18.12
CA LYS A 501 -39.91 18.44 -19.27
C LYS A 501 -38.47 17.92 -19.19
N LYS A 502 -37.66 18.43 -18.25
CA LYS A 502 -36.27 18.01 -18.00
C LYS A 502 -36.14 17.64 -16.52
N THR A 503 -36.67 16.48 -16.17
CA THR A 503 -36.55 15.91 -14.82
C THR A 503 -35.36 14.96 -14.75
N VAL A 504 -34.45 15.22 -13.82
CA VAL A 504 -33.33 14.36 -13.43
C VAL A 504 -33.67 13.74 -12.09
N VAL A 505 -33.57 12.42 -11.97
CA VAL A 505 -33.80 11.71 -10.71
C VAL A 505 -32.45 11.29 -10.13
N VAL A 506 -32.15 11.72 -8.91
CA VAL A 506 -31.00 11.28 -8.13
C VAL A 506 -31.49 10.27 -7.09
N VAL A 507 -30.87 9.09 -7.02
CA VAL A 507 -31.31 8.01 -6.14
C VAL A 507 -30.19 7.61 -5.18
N HIS A 508 -30.40 7.77 -3.88
CA HIS A 508 -29.55 7.19 -2.83
C HIS A 508 -30.22 5.94 -2.25
N SER A 509 -29.62 4.76 -2.41
CA SER A 509 -30.27 3.52 -1.93
C SER A 509 -29.30 2.44 -1.53
N VAL A 510 -29.71 1.66 -0.53
CA VAL A 510 -29.06 0.45 -0.03
C VAL A 510 -29.02 -0.70 -1.04
N GLY A 511 -29.85 -0.68 -2.08
CA GLY A 511 -29.98 -1.76 -3.04
C GLY A 511 -30.98 -1.43 -4.15
N PRO A 512 -31.35 -2.39 -5.01
CA PRO A 512 -32.22 -2.10 -6.15
C PRO A 512 -33.61 -1.59 -5.71
N ILE A 513 -34.21 -0.75 -6.55
CA ILE A 513 -35.63 -0.37 -6.48
C ILE A 513 -36.33 -0.63 -7.81
N ILE A 514 -37.65 -0.80 -7.81
CA ILE A 514 -38.46 -0.89 -9.02
C ILE A 514 -38.83 0.52 -9.47
N MET A 515 -38.44 0.86 -10.71
CA MET A 515 -38.62 2.22 -11.26
C MET A 515 -39.67 2.30 -12.37
N GLU A 516 -40.34 1.19 -12.69
CA GLU A 516 -41.20 1.08 -13.89
C GLU A 516 -42.37 2.08 -13.92
N GLN A 517 -42.74 2.64 -12.76
CA GLN A 517 -43.80 3.65 -12.68
C GLN A 517 -43.45 4.99 -13.36
N TRP A 518 -42.16 5.29 -13.56
CA TRP A 518 -41.72 6.60 -14.06
C TRP A 518 -40.48 6.55 -14.97
N ILE A 519 -39.72 5.46 -15.02
CA ILE A 519 -38.46 5.39 -15.78
C ILE A 519 -38.63 5.62 -17.28
N GLU A 520 -39.76 5.22 -17.86
CA GLU A 520 -40.09 5.43 -19.28
C GLU A 520 -40.78 6.76 -19.58
N ASN A 521 -41.08 7.57 -18.55
CA ASN A 521 -41.64 8.89 -18.78
C ASN A 521 -40.65 9.74 -19.61
N PRO A 522 -41.07 10.33 -20.74
CA PRO A 522 -40.17 11.08 -21.62
C PRO A 522 -39.57 12.33 -20.96
N ASN A 523 -40.23 12.86 -19.94
CA ASN A 523 -39.75 14.01 -19.18
C ASN A 523 -38.71 13.64 -18.11
N VAL A 524 -38.58 12.35 -17.75
CA VAL A 524 -37.45 11.85 -16.95
C VAL A 524 -36.29 11.64 -17.90
N VAL A 525 -35.44 12.66 -18.01
CA VAL A 525 -34.37 12.71 -19.02
C VAL A 525 -33.07 12.09 -18.53
N ALA A 526 -32.85 12.02 -17.22
CA ALA A 526 -31.69 11.32 -16.66
C ALA A 526 -32.00 10.67 -15.30
N VAL A 527 -31.28 9.59 -15.01
CA VAL A 527 -31.33 8.90 -13.71
C VAL A 527 -29.91 8.67 -13.23
N VAL A 528 -29.57 9.28 -12.10
CA VAL A 528 -28.27 9.23 -11.44
C VAL A 528 -28.43 8.37 -10.19
N TRP A 529 -27.90 7.15 -10.23
CA TRP A 529 -27.88 6.25 -9.09
C TRP A 529 -26.64 6.54 -8.24
N ALA A 530 -26.84 7.28 -7.15
CA ALA A 530 -25.79 7.80 -6.28
C ALA A 530 -25.49 6.88 -5.08
N GLY A 531 -26.24 5.79 -4.90
CA GLY A 531 -25.94 4.73 -3.93
C GLY A 531 -25.84 5.23 -2.48
N LEU A 532 -24.74 4.90 -1.79
CA LEU A 532 -24.48 5.25 -0.39
C LEU A 532 -23.06 5.84 -0.24
N PRO A 533 -22.88 7.13 -0.52
CA PRO A 533 -21.59 7.75 -0.78
C PRO A 533 -20.80 8.15 0.48
N GLY A 534 -21.29 7.86 1.68
CA GLY A 534 -20.65 8.33 2.92
C GLY A 534 -20.79 9.84 3.10
N GLN A 535 -19.77 10.52 3.64
CA GLN A 535 -19.84 11.95 4.00
C GLN A 535 -19.76 12.95 2.84
N GLU A 536 -19.64 12.50 1.59
CA GLU A 536 -19.51 13.38 0.41
C GLU A 536 -20.72 13.27 -0.57
N PRO A 537 -21.99 13.19 -0.10
CA PRO A 537 -23.12 12.88 -0.96
C PRO A 537 -23.39 13.98 -2.00
N GLY A 538 -23.35 15.26 -1.59
CA GLY A 538 -23.61 16.36 -2.51
C GLY A 538 -22.47 16.60 -3.50
N ASN A 539 -21.22 16.55 -3.03
CA ASN A 539 -20.05 16.79 -3.87
C ASN A 539 -19.89 15.70 -4.94
N GLY A 540 -20.08 14.42 -4.59
CA GLY A 540 -20.05 13.32 -5.57
C GLY A 540 -21.10 13.45 -6.66
N VAL A 541 -22.35 13.80 -6.28
CA VAL A 541 -23.44 14.03 -7.24
C VAL A 541 -23.14 15.22 -8.16
N VAL A 542 -22.66 16.34 -7.62
CA VAL A 542 -22.33 17.54 -8.42
C VAL A 542 -21.17 17.28 -9.38
N ASP A 543 -20.11 16.58 -8.93
CA ASP A 543 -18.97 16.22 -9.77
C ASP A 543 -19.40 15.47 -11.05
N ILE A 544 -20.40 14.59 -10.93
CA ILE A 544 -20.99 13.87 -12.07
C ILE A 544 -21.97 14.74 -12.85
N MET A 545 -22.96 15.34 -12.19
CA MET A 545 -24.03 16.07 -12.88
C MET A 545 -23.52 17.26 -13.68
N TYR A 546 -22.44 17.92 -13.25
CA TYR A 546 -21.84 19.05 -13.96
C TYR A 546 -20.63 18.64 -14.83
N GLY A 547 -20.29 17.35 -14.88
CA GLY A 547 -19.26 16.84 -15.78
C GLY A 547 -17.83 17.19 -15.38
N ALA A 548 -17.57 17.43 -14.09
CA ALA A 548 -16.21 17.47 -13.57
C ALA A 548 -15.51 16.11 -13.72
N ALA A 549 -16.30 15.03 -13.71
CA ALA A 549 -15.91 13.73 -14.22
C ALA A 549 -17.05 13.09 -15.03
N SER A 550 -16.70 12.23 -15.98
CA SER A 550 -17.68 11.32 -16.57
C SER A 550 -18.08 10.24 -15.56
N PRO A 551 -19.37 9.88 -15.44
CA PRO A 551 -19.77 8.74 -14.63
C PRO A 551 -19.10 7.49 -15.18
N SER A 552 -18.64 6.65 -14.26
CA SER A 552 -17.89 5.43 -14.55
C SER A 552 -18.25 4.27 -13.64
N GLY A 553 -19.19 4.47 -12.71
CA GLY A 553 -19.70 3.40 -11.86
C GLY A 553 -20.52 2.40 -12.68
N LYS A 554 -20.47 1.13 -12.27
CA LYS A 554 -21.32 0.06 -12.82
C LYS A 554 -22.08 -0.65 -11.70
N LEU A 555 -23.31 -1.06 -11.97
CA LEU A 555 -24.17 -1.72 -10.98
C LEU A 555 -23.54 -3.03 -10.45
N PRO A 556 -23.38 -3.21 -9.12
CA PRO A 556 -22.92 -4.46 -8.52
C PRO A 556 -24.07 -5.46 -8.23
N TYR A 557 -25.27 -5.20 -8.77
CA TYR A 557 -26.49 -6.01 -8.71
C TYR A 557 -27.41 -5.71 -9.90
N THR A 558 -28.46 -6.51 -10.09
CA THR A 558 -29.45 -6.28 -11.14
C THR A 558 -30.59 -5.39 -10.64
N ILE A 559 -31.05 -4.43 -11.45
CA ILE A 559 -32.31 -3.70 -11.24
C ILE A 559 -33.40 -4.32 -12.13
N ALA A 560 -34.40 -4.92 -11.50
CA ALA A 560 -35.50 -5.62 -12.17
C ALA A 560 -36.63 -4.69 -12.64
N LYS A 561 -37.54 -5.22 -13.46
CA LYS A 561 -38.81 -4.55 -13.82
C LYS A 561 -39.90 -4.81 -12.79
N LYS A 562 -39.87 -5.95 -12.11
CA LYS A 562 -40.78 -6.28 -11.00
C LYS A 562 -40.04 -7.12 -9.96
N GLU A 563 -40.48 -7.03 -8.71
CA GLU A 563 -39.85 -7.75 -7.58
C GLU A 563 -39.80 -9.26 -7.79
N SER A 564 -40.84 -9.86 -8.39
CA SER A 564 -40.89 -11.30 -8.64
C SER A 564 -39.80 -11.81 -9.59
N ASP A 565 -39.17 -10.94 -10.39
CA ASP A 565 -38.13 -11.34 -11.36
C ASP A 565 -36.83 -11.80 -10.66
N TYR A 566 -36.62 -11.43 -9.40
CA TYR A 566 -35.48 -11.91 -8.62
C TYR A 566 -35.58 -13.39 -8.24
N GLY A 567 -36.77 -14.00 -8.32
CA GLY A 567 -36.98 -15.42 -8.00
C GLY A 567 -36.74 -15.79 -6.53
N THR A 568 -36.55 -14.81 -5.65
CA THR A 568 -36.25 -14.98 -4.24
C THR A 568 -37.10 -14.04 -3.38
N THR A 569 -37.41 -14.45 -2.15
CA THR A 569 -38.11 -13.63 -1.16
C THR A 569 -37.61 -13.97 0.23
N ILE A 570 -37.57 -12.99 1.13
CA ILE A 570 -37.24 -13.19 2.54
C ILE A 570 -38.08 -14.34 3.11
N ALA A 571 -37.40 -15.32 3.71
CA ALA A 571 -38.03 -16.48 4.31
C ALA A 571 -38.61 -16.12 5.69
N ARG A 572 -39.80 -16.63 6.02
CA ARG A 572 -40.44 -16.40 7.33
C ARG A 572 -39.98 -17.39 8.42
N GLY A 573 -39.21 -18.40 8.04
CA GLY A 573 -38.66 -19.44 8.90
C GLY A 573 -37.36 -19.96 8.30
N ASP A 574 -37.07 -21.25 8.45
CA ASP A 574 -35.90 -21.86 7.81
C ASP A 574 -35.95 -21.71 6.28
N ASP A 575 -34.83 -21.28 5.70
CA ASP A 575 -34.66 -21.12 4.27
C ASP A 575 -34.04 -22.39 3.67
N LYS A 576 -34.81 -23.06 2.83
CA LYS A 576 -34.44 -24.31 2.15
C LYS A 576 -34.25 -24.16 0.64
N SER A 577 -34.40 -22.94 0.12
CA SER A 577 -34.41 -22.67 -1.33
C SER A 577 -33.09 -22.05 -1.76
N TRP A 578 -32.11 -22.88 -2.12
CA TRP A 578 -30.75 -22.45 -2.46
C TRP A 578 -30.33 -22.97 -3.82
N ASP A 579 -29.75 -22.08 -4.63
CA ASP A 579 -29.30 -22.41 -5.98
C ASP A 579 -28.10 -21.52 -6.37
N LEU A 580 -27.36 -21.92 -7.41
CA LEU A 580 -26.29 -21.14 -8.02
C LEU A 580 -26.82 -19.90 -8.78
N PHE A 581 -28.11 -19.86 -9.06
CA PHE A 581 -28.76 -18.82 -9.85
C PHE A 581 -29.38 -17.76 -8.94
N ILE A 582 -28.56 -16.80 -8.49
CA ILE A 582 -28.99 -15.55 -7.84
C ILE A 582 -28.67 -14.35 -8.75
N ASP A 583 -29.40 -13.24 -8.57
CA ASP A 583 -29.21 -12.00 -9.34
C ASP A 583 -29.08 -12.27 -10.85
N TYR A 584 -28.09 -11.69 -11.55
CA TYR A 584 -27.94 -11.80 -13.00
C TYR A 584 -27.84 -13.24 -13.50
N ARG A 585 -27.33 -14.17 -12.69
CA ARG A 585 -27.29 -15.60 -13.02
C ARG A 585 -28.70 -16.17 -13.18
N TYR A 586 -29.63 -15.76 -12.30
CA TYR A 586 -31.05 -16.12 -12.40
C TYR A 586 -31.71 -15.49 -13.62
N PHE A 587 -31.49 -14.19 -13.85
CA PHE A 587 -32.04 -13.49 -15.00
C PHE A 587 -31.56 -14.10 -16.33
N ASP A 588 -30.28 -14.49 -16.41
CA ASP A 588 -29.71 -15.17 -17.56
C ASP A 588 -30.32 -16.57 -17.75
N LYS A 589 -30.44 -17.35 -16.67
CA LYS A 589 -31.01 -18.71 -16.71
C LYS A 589 -32.48 -18.72 -17.13
N GLN A 590 -33.27 -17.78 -16.63
CA GLN A 590 -34.71 -17.67 -16.92
C GLN A 590 -35.01 -16.85 -18.17
N ASN A 591 -33.98 -16.33 -18.85
CA ASN A 591 -34.12 -15.41 -19.98
C ASN A 591 -35.03 -14.19 -19.67
N ILE A 592 -34.92 -13.67 -18.45
CA ILE A 592 -35.63 -12.45 -18.03
C ILE A 592 -34.77 -11.25 -18.43
N THR A 593 -35.39 -10.27 -19.08
CA THR A 593 -34.75 -8.99 -19.41
C THR A 593 -34.89 -8.03 -18.22
N PRO A 594 -33.80 -7.68 -17.52
CA PRO A 594 -33.85 -6.70 -16.43
C PRO A 594 -34.14 -5.30 -16.98
N ARG A 595 -34.40 -4.35 -16.08
CA ARG A 595 -34.41 -2.92 -16.44
C ARG A 595 -32.97 -2.44 -16.67
N PHE A 596 -32.09 -2.70 -15.72
CA PHE A 596 -30.65 -2.51 -15.85
C PHE A 596 -29.94 -3.74 -15.28
N GLU A 597 -29.11 -4.37 -16.08
CA GLU A 597 -28.40 -5.59 -15.72
C GLU A 597 -27.22 -5.35 -14.76
N PHE A 598 -26.77 -6.41 -14.10
CA PHE A 598 -25.48 -6.40 -13.39
C PHE A 598 -24.34 -5.94 -14.30
N GLY A 599 -23.48 -5.08 -13.76
CA GLY A 599 -22.35 -4.49 -14.47
C GLY A 599 -22.74 -3.37 -15.44
N PHE A 600 -24.00 -2.92 -15.48
CA PHE A 600 -24.44 -1.81 -16.33
C PHE A 600 -24.12 -0.43 -15.73
N GLY A 601 -23.79 0.52 -16.61
CA GLY A 601 -23.64 1.93 -16.27
C GLY A 601 -23.19 2.73 -17.49
N LEU A 602 -23.88 3.84 -17.76
CA LEU A 602 -23.58 4.76 -18.85
C LEU A 602 -22.39 5.66 -18.52
N SER A 603 -21.81 6.22 -19.57
CA SER A 603 -20.73 7.21 -19.54
C SER A 603 -21.12 8.43 -20.38
N TYR A 604 -20.42 9.56 -20.22
CA TYR A 604 -20.55 10.70 -21.13
C TYR A 604 -19.79 10.50 -22.44
N THR A 605 -19.02 9.43 -22.54
CA THR A 605 -18.33 9.01 -23.76
C THR A 605 -18.71 7.58 -24.15
N ASN A 606 -18.20 7.13 -25.30
CA ASN A 606 -18.45 5.79 -25.84
C ASN A 606 -17.14 4.99 -25.91
N PHE A 607 -17.21 3.69 -25.64
CA PHE A 607 -16.06 2.79 -25.71
C PHE A 607 -16.26 1.67 -26.73
N THR A 608 -15.22 1.39 -27.50
CA THR A 608 -15.14 0.28 -28.46
C THR A 608 -14.18 -0.78 -27.95
N TYR A 609 -14.48 -2.04 -28.27
CA TYR A 609 -13.77 -3.22 -27.80
C TYR A 609 -13.26 -3.99 -29.02
N SER A 610 -11.98 -4.37 -29.02
CA SER A 610 -11.35 -5.09 -30.14
C SER A 610 -10.23 -6.02 -29.64
N ASP A 611 -9.64 -6.79 -30.56
CA ASP A 611 -8.41 -7.55 -30.35
C ASP A 611 -8.45 -8.52 -29.14
N LEU A 612 -9.54 -9.29 -28.99
CA LEU A 612 -9.63 -10.32 -27.96
C LEU A 612 -8.55 -11.39 -28.16
N THR A 613 -7.70 -11.57 -27.15
CA THR A 613 -6.68 -12.62 -27.14
C THR A 613 -6.82 -13.48 -25.90
N VAL A 614 -6.66 -14.80 -26.07
CA VAL A 614 -6.68 -15.79 -24.99
C VAL A 614 -5.38 -16.56 -25.02
N THR A 615 -4.65 -16.57 -23.90
CA THR A 615 -3.38 -17.29 -23.73
C THR A 615 -3.40 -18.17 -22.49
N GLY A 616 -2.52 -19.18 -22.44
CA GLY A 616 -2.47 -20.18 -21.38
C GLY A 616 -3.05 -21.53 -21.80
N LYS A 617 -2.74 -22.57 -21.03
CA LYS A 617 -3.15 -23.96 -21.29
C LYS A 617 -3.60 -24.61 -19.97
N PRO A 618 -4.79 -24.25 -19.45
CA PRO A 618 -5.30 -24.86 -18.23
C PRO A 618 -5.46 -26.38 -18.39
N SER A 619 -5.16 -27.11 -17.32
CA SER A 619 -5.30 -28.57 -17.25
C SER A 619 -6.59 -28.98 -16.55
N ALA A 620 -7.30 -29.95 -17.10
CA ALA A 620 -8.48 -30.55 -16.47
C ALA A 620 -8.12 -31.34 -15.21
N GLY A 621 -9.13 -31.57 -14.36
CA GLY A 621 -9.03 -32.40 -13.16
C GLY A 621 -9.13 -31.61 -11.85
N PRO A 622 -9.06 -32.31 -10.71
CA PRO A 622 -9.20 -31.68 -9.40
C PRO A 622 -7.99 -30.80 -9.08
N ALA A 623 -8.15 -29.87 -8.14
CA ALA A 623 -7.04 -29.23 -7.47
C ALA A 623 -6.24 -30.26 -6.66
N THR A 624 -4.91 -30.12 -6.67
CA THR A 624 -3.97 -31.08 -6.08
C THR A 624 -2.92 -30.45 -5.16
N GLY A 625 -2.89 -29.12 -5.08
CA GLY A 625 -1.96 -28.41 -4.21
C GLY A 625 -2.20 -28.71 -2.73
N ALA A 626 -1.16 -28.51 -1.92
CA ALA A 626 -1.31 -28.53 -0.48
C ALA A 626 -2.32 -27.46 -0.03
N VAL A 627 -3.07 -27.74 1.03
CA VAL A 627 -4.01 -26.76 1.58
C VAL A 627 -3.22 -25.64 2.25
N GLY A 628 -3.45 -24.41 1.80
CA GLY A 628 -2.99 -23.18 2.43
C GLY A 628 -4.16 -22.22 2.67
N PRO A 629 -3.89 -20.98 3.11
CA PRO A 629 -4.93 -19.98 3.27
C PRO A 629 -5.69 -19.74 1.95
N GLY A 630 -7.00 -19.96 1.97
CA GLY A 630 -7.91 -19.92 0.82
C GLY A 630 -8.24 -21.28 0.20
N GLY A 631 -7.55 -22.37 0.59
CA GLY A 631 -7.73 -23.71 0.04
C GLY A 631 -6.45 -24.30 -0.59
N PRO A 632 -6.56 -25.35 -1.43
CA PRO A 632 -5.43 -25.85 -2.22
C PRO A 632 -4.71 -24.72 -2.97
N VAL A 633 -3.39 -24.60 -2.79
CA VAL A 633 -2.62 -23.44 -3.28
C VAL A 633 -2.69 -23.26 -4.80
N ASP A 634 -2.85 -24.35 -5.56
CA ASP A 634 -2.97 -24.33 -7.02
C ASP A 634 -4.29 -23.70 -7.49
N LEU A 635 -5.28 -23.50 -6.62
CA LEU A 635 -6.52 -22.79 -6.96
C LEU A 635 -6.30 -21.33 -7.31
N PHE A 636 -5.28 -20.70 -6.73
CA PHE A 636 -4.98 -19.27 -6.90
C PHE A 636 -3.90 -19.01 -7.96
N GLU A 637 -3.32 -20.06 -8.55
CA GLU A 637 -2.38 -19.93 -9.66
C GLU A 637 -3.08 -19.44 -10.92
N THR A 638 -2.45 -18.50 -11.63
CA THR A 638 -2.93 -18.04 -12.94
C THR A 638 -2.65 -19.11 -13.99
N VAL A 639 -3.70 -19.61 -14.64
CA VAL A 639 -3.61 -20.70 -15.64
C VAL A 639 -3.96 -20.25 -17.06
N ALA A 640 -4.60 -19.09 -17.18
CA ALA A 640 -4.90 -18.45 -18.45
C ALA A 640 -4.95 -16.92 -18.29
N THR A 641 -4.73 -16.20 -19.40
CA THR A 641 -4.86 -14.74 -19.45
C THR A 641 -5.68 -14.36 -20.67
N VAL A 642 -6.71 -13.55 -20.46
CA VAL A 642 -7.54 -12.95 -21.51
C VAL A 642 -7.21 -11.47 -21.61
N THR A 643 -7.02 -10.94 -22.82
CA THR A 643 -6.82 -9.51 -23.04
C THR A 643 -7.76 -8.97 -24.12
N ALA A 644 -8.10 -7.69 -24.05
CA ALA A 644 -8.85 -6.97 -25.08
C ALA A 644 -8.42 -5.51 -25.12
N LYS A 645 -8.45 -4.88 -26.30
CA LYS A 645 -8.21 -3.44 -26.46
C LYS A 645 -9.51 -2.67 -26.29
N ILE A 646 -9.42 -1.58 -25.53
CA ILE A 646 -10.52 -0.68 -25.22
C ILE A 646 -10.13 0.70 -25.68
N ALA A 647 -10.93 1.30 -26.57
CA ALA A 647 -10.69 2.65 -27.05
C ALA A 647 -11.84 3.58 -26.69
N ASN A 648 -11.51 4.75 -26.14
CA ASN A 648 -12.47 5.83 -25.97
C ASN A 648 -12.74 6.45 -27.34
N SER A 649 -13.90 6.13 -27.90
CA SER A 649 -14.35 6.52 -29.23
C SER A 649 -15.23 7.78 -29.23
N GLY A 650 -15.53 8.35 -28.06
CA GLY A 650 -16.31 9.58 -27.96
C GLY A 650 -15.44 10.83 -27.80
N GLY A 651 -16.10 11.95 -27.48
CA GLY A 651 -15.50 13.30 -27.49
C GLY A 651 -15.01 13.83 -26.14
N VAL A 652 -15.14 13.07 -25.06
CA VAL A 652 -14.71 13.48 -23.71
C VAL A 652 -13.94 12.36 -23.02
N ALA A 653 -13.07 12.71 -22.07
CA ALA A 653 -12.39 11.75 -21.22
C ALA A 653 -13.41 10.96 -20.38
N GLY A 654 -13.12 9.68 -20.13
CA GLY A 654 -13.96 8.83 -19.31
C GLY A 654 -13.23 7.57 -18.88
N ALA A 655 -13.79 6.88 -17.88
CA ALA A 655 -13.31 5.58 -17.46
C ALA A 655 -14.31 4.49 -17.83
N GLU A 656 -13.81 3.38 -18.37
CA GLU A 656 -14.60 2.19 -18.69
C GLU A 656 -14.23 1.05 -17.75
N VAL A 657 -15.21 0.15 -17.51
CA VAL A 657 -15.01 -1.08 -16.74
C VAL A 657 -15.24 -2.28 -17.66
N PRO A 658 -14.21 -2.71 -18.42
CA PRO A 658 -14.25 -3.97 -19.16
C PRO A 658 -14.47 -5.15 -18.20
N GLN A 659 -15.45 -5.99 -18.51
CA GLN A 659 -15.82 -7.14 -17.71
C GLN A 659 -15.65 -8.43 -18.51
N LEU A 660 -15.08 -9.45 -17.88
CA LEU A 660 -14.91 -10.80 -18.40
C LEU A 660 -15.89 -11.75 -17.70
N TYR A 661 -16.70 -12.43 -18.49
CA TYR A 661 -17.58 -13.51 -18.05
C TYR A 661 -17.19 -14.83 -18.71
N LEU A 662 -17.33 -15.94 -17.98
CA LEU A 662 -17.13 -17.29 -18.49
C LEU A 662 -18.44 -18.08 -18.53
N GLY A 663 -18.70 -18.72 -19.66
CA GLY A 663 -19.66 -19.82 -19.81
C GLY A 663 -18.93 -21.15 -19.68
N TYR A 664 -19.36 -21.98 -18.73
CA TYR A 664 -18.72 -23.27 -18.47
C TYR A 664 -19.29 -24.37 -19.39
N PRO A 665 -18.58 -25.49 -19.58
CA PRO A 665 -19.11 -26.64 -20.32
C PRO A 665 -20.45 -27.10 -19.77
N ALA A 666 -21.40 -27.44 -20.65
CA ALA A 666 -22.76 -27.84 -20.25
C ALA A 666 -22.80 -29.01 -19.24
N SER A 667 -21.78 -29.88 -19.25
CA SER A 667 -21.61 -30.98 -18.30
C SER A 667 -21.51 -30.54 -16.83
N THR A 668 -21.21 -29.27 -16.54
CA THR A 668 -21.09 -28.76 -15.17
C THR A 668 -22.41 -28.25 -14.61
N ASN A 669 -23.46 -28.07 -15.41
CA ASN A 669 -24.73 -27.43 -14.98
C ASN A 669 -24.54 -26.06 -14.29
N SER A 670 -23.54 -25.28 -14.72
CA SER A 670 -23.23 -23.96 -14.15
C SER A 670 -24.07 -22.82 -14.77
N PRO A 671 -24.10 -21.62 -14.16
CA PRO A 671 -24.72 -20.44 -14.74
C PRO A 671 -24.22 -20.14 -16.17
N PRO A 672 -25.09 -19.58 -17.06
CA PRO A 672 -24.71 -19.28 -18.44
C PRO A 672 -23.48 -18.38 -18.56
N LYS A 673 -23.37 -17.40 -17.65
CA LYS A 673 -22.23 -16.48 -17.52
C LYS A 673 -21.90 -16.29 -16.05
N GLN A 674 -20.61 -16.22 -15.75
CA GLN A 674 -20.09 -15.90 -14.42
C GLN A 674 -18.94 -14.89 -14.55
N LEU A 675 -19.00 -13.79 -13.80
CA LEU A 675 -17.91 -12.82 -13.75
C LEU A 675 -16.62 -13.50 -13.26
N ARG A 676 -15.52 -13.30 -14.00
CA ARG A 676 -14.18 -13.83 -13.69
C ARG A 676 -13.04 -12.86 -13.98
N GLY A 677 -13.37 -11.60 -14.24
CA GLY A 677 -12.37 -10.57 -14.43
C GLY A 677 -13.01 -9.21 -14.66
N PHE A 678 -12.37 -8.18 -14.13
CA PHE A 678 -12.68 -6.79 -14.46
C PHE A 678 -11.41 -5.95 -14.28
N THR A 679 -11.40 -4.79 -14.91
CA THR A 679 -10.39 -3.74 -14.69
C THR A 679 -11.06 -2.40 -14.97
N LYS A 680 -10.49 -1.30 -14.49
CA LYS A 680 -10.98 0.05 -14.78
C LYS A 680 -9.91 0.82 -15.53
N LEU A 681 -10.25 1.31 -16.71
CA LEU A 681 -9.32 2.04 -17.58
C LEU A 681 -9.79 3.48 -17.74
N LYS A 682 -8.99 4.42 -17.24
CA LYS A 682 -9.17 5.86 -17.46
C LYS A 682 -8.57 6.22 -18.82
N LEU A 683 -9.37 6.73 -19.75
CA LEU A 683 -8.97 6.99 -21.12
C LEU A 683 -9.40 8.39 -21.57
N GLU A 684 -8.44 9.17 -22.05
CA GLU A 684 -8.69 10.42 -22.77
C GLU A 684 -9.47 10.16 -24.08
N ALA A 685 -10.12 11.18 -24.62
CA ALA A 685 -10.82 11.06 -25.91
C ALA A 685 -9.85 10.60 -27.02
N GLY A 686 -10.22 9.54 -27.76
CA GLY A 686 -9.38 8.94 -28.79
C GLY A 686 -8.25 8.03 -28.28
N ALA A 687 -8.00 7.97 -26.97
CA ALA A 687 -7.00 7.07 -26.40
C ALA A 687 -7.48 5.62 -26.35
N ASN A 688 -6.53 4.68 -26.32
CA ASN A 688 -6.80 3.27 -26.11
C ASN A 688 -5.93 2.68 -24.99
N GLY A 689 -6.42 1.60 -24.38
CA GLY A 689 -5.74 0.83 -23.35
C GLY A 689 -6.02 -0.66 -23.50
N THR A 690 -5.23 -1.48 -22.82
CA THR A 690 -5.40 -2.94 -22.83
C THR A 690 -6.00 -3.42 -21.52
N ALA A 691 -7.20 -3.99 -21.57
CA ALA A 691 -7.79 -4.71 -20.45
C ALA A 691 -7.15 -6.09 -20.34
N THR A 692 -6.65 -6.45 -19.16
CA THR A 692 -5.99 -7.74 -18.90
C THR A 692 -6.68 -8.46 -17.75
N PHE A 693 -7.10 -9.70 -18.00
CA PHE A 693 -7.80 -10.55 -17.04
C PHE A 693 -6.99 -11.83 -16.81
N LYS A 694 -6.41 -11.96 -15.62
CA LYS A 694 -5.70 -13.18 -15.20
C LYS A 694 -6.71 -14.14 -14.60
N LEU A 695 -6.88 -15.31 -15.22
CA LEU A 695 -7.77 -16.36 -14.77
C LEU A 695 -7.00 -17.34 -13.90
N ARG A 696 -7.43 -17.47 -12.65
CA ARG A 696 -6.92 -18.45 -11.69
C ARG A 696 -7.49 -19.84 -12.00
N ARG A 697 -6.86 -20.92 -11.52
CA ARG A 697 -7.42 -22.27 -11.68
C ARG A 697 -8.84 -22.38 -11.14
N ARG A 698 -9.13 -21.75 -9.99
CA ARG A 698 -10.49 -21.70 -9.43
C ARG A 698 -11.49 -21.00 -10.33
N ASP A 699 -11.07 -20.02 -11.12
CA ASP A 699 -11.96 -19.24 -12.00
C ASP A 699 -12.50 -20.10 -13.16
N LEU A 700 -11.87 -21.25 -13.44
CA LEU A 700 -12.31 -22.28 -14.39
C LEU A 700 -12.87 -23.54 -13.71
N SER A 701 -12.88 -23.59 -12.38
CA SER A 701 -13.30 -24.75 -11.60
C SER A 701 -14.78 -24.67 -11.19
N PHE A 702 -15.39 -25.84 -11.01
CA PHE A 702 -16.65 -26.03 -10.30
C PHE A 702 -16.42 -26.95 -9.10
N TRP A 703 -17.33 -26.94 -8.13
CA TRP A 703 -17.27 -27.87 -7.02
C TRP A 703 -17.95 -29.20 -7.40
N ASP A 704 -17.15 -30.26 -7.50
CA ASP A 704 -17.64 -31.60 -7.77
C ASP A 704 -18.01 -32.31 -6.47
N GLU A 705 -19.30 -32.48 -6.20
CA GLU A 705 -19.82 -33.11 -4.99
C GLU A 705 -19.44 -34.59 -4.87
N LYS A 706 -19.15 -35.27 -5.99
CA LYS A 706 -18.74 -36.69 -5.95
C LYS A 706 -17.34 -36.86 -5.38
N THR A 707 -16.42 -35.99 -5.81
CA THR A 707 -15.02 -36.03 -5.38
C THR A 707 -14.74 -35.08 -4.21
N ARG A 708 -15.67 -34.18 -3.89
CA ARG A 708 -15.56 -33.10 -2.90
C ARG A 708 -14.29 -32.28 -3.11
N LYS A 709 -14.06 -31.88 -4.37
CA LYS A 709 -12.91 -31.08 -4.80
C LYS A 709 -13.33 -30.08 -5.87
N TRP A 710 -12.67 -28.94 -5.84
CA TRP A 710 -12.64 -28.01 -6.97
C TRP A 710 -12.02 -28.69 -8.19
N THR A 711 -12.75 -28.72 -9.29
CA THR A 711 -12.38 -29.45 -10.50
C THR A 711 -12.55 -28.60 -11.74
N VAL A 712 -11.51 -28.55 -12.58
CA VAL A 712 -11.59 -27.99 -13.93
C VAL A 712 -12.17 -29.06 -14.86
N ALA A 713 -13.31 -28.78 -15.49
CA ALA A 713 -13.94 -29.69 -16.44
C ALA A 713 -13.17 -29.72 -17.78
N THR A 714 -13.30 -30.82 -18.51
CA THR A 714 -12.87 -30.86 -19.92
C THR A 714 -13.93 -30.21 -20.81
N GLY A 715 -13.51 -29.67 -21.95
CA GLY A 715 -14.41 -29.09 -22.95
C GLY A 715 -14.14 -27.60 -23.21
N GLU A 716 -15.12 -26.97 -23.85
CA GLU A 716 -15.06 -25.57 -24.24
C GLU A 716 -15.67 -24.67 -23.16
N TYR A 717 -14.88 -23.70 -22.70
CA TYR A 717 -15.33 -22.58 -21.88
C TYR A 717 -15.48 -21.37 -22.79
N THR A 718 -16.68 -20.80 -22.87
CA THR A 718 -16.94 -19.59 -23.66
C THR A 718 -16.46 -18.36 -22.89
N VAL A 719 -15.71 -17.51 -23.56
CA VAL A 719 -15.21 -16.23 -23.04
C VAL A 719 -16.12 -15.13 -23.58
N PHE A 720 -16.68 -14.30 -22.69
CA PHE A 720 -17.46 -13.12 -23.05
C PHE A 720 -16.79 -11.87 -22.46
N VAL A 721 -16.40 -10.91 -23.30
CA VAL A 721 -15.85 -9.62 -22.84
C VAL A 721 -16.76 -8.49 -23.29
N GLY A 722 -17.13 -7.60 -22.37
CA GLY A 722 -18.11 -6.56 -22.63
C GLY A 722 -18.09 -5.41 -21.63
N ALA A 723 -19.09 -4.54 -21.75
CA ALA A 723 -19.29 -3.37 -20.89
C ALA A 723 -20.29 -3.62 -19.75
N SER A 724 -21.02 -4.76 -19.79
CA SER A 724 -21.90 -5.27 -18.73
C SER A 724 -22.11 -6.78 -18.90
N SER A 725 -22.90 -7.40 -18.01
CA SER A 725 -23.28 -8.82 -18.15
C SER A 725 -24.11 -9.12 -19.41
N ARG A 726 -24.78 -8.13 -20.01
CA ARG A 726 -25.61 -8.29 -21.23
C ARG A 726 -25.01 -7.62 -22.45
N ASP A 727 -24.25 -6.54 -22.27
CA ASP A 727 -23.57 -5.81 -23.34
C ASP A 727 -22.20 -6.44 -23.67
N VAL A 728 -22.26 -7.66 -24.22
CA VAL A 728 -21.10 -8.42 -24.66
C VAL A 728 -20.65 -7.91 -26.03
N ARG A 729 -19.38 -7.53 -26.13
CA ARG A 729 -18.80 -6.95 -27.35
C ARG A 729 -17.90 -7.92 -28.10
N LEU A 730 -17.22 -8.81 -27.37
CA LEU A 730 -16.29 -9.79 -27.91
C LEU A 730 -16.58 -11.16 -27.31
N THR A 731 -16.40 -12.20 -28.13
CA THR A 731 -16.50 -13.59 -27.68
C THR A 731 -15.26 -14.37 -28.11
N GLY A 732 -14.87 -15.33 -27.28
CA GLY A 732 -13.74 -16.22 -27.52
C GLY A 732 -13.95 -17.54 -26.80
N LYS A 733 -12.88 -18.35 -26.71
CA LYS A 733 -12.96 -19.64 -26.04
C LYS A 733 -11.65 -20.09 -25.42
N ILE A 734 -11.77 -20.88 -24.36
CA ILE A 734 -10.69 -21.64 -23.74
C ILE A 734 -11.04 -23.12 -23.90
N ILE A 735 -10.15 -23.90 -24.53
CA ILE A 735 -10.34 -25.34 -24.70
C ILE A 735 -9.50 -26.07 -23.65
N VAL A 736 -10.16 -26.84 -22.79
CA VAL A 736 -9.50 -27.66 -21.78
C VAL A 736 -9.52 -29.12 -22.25
N HIS A 737 -8.34 -29.67 -22.53
CA HIS A 737 -8.18 -31.06 -22.94
C HIS A 737 -8.00 -32.00 -21.74
N LEU A 738 -8.28 -33.29 -21.95
CA LEU A 738 -7.83 -34.33 -21.03
C LEU A 738 -6.30 -34.27 -20.92
N PRO A 739 -5.71 -34.50 -19.73
CA PRO A 739 -4.28 -34.66 -19.62
C PRO A 739 -3.84 -35.83 -20.53
N ASN A 740 -2.93 -35.57 -21.47
CA ASN A 740 -2.41 -36.61 -22.36
C ASN A 740 -1.85 -37.75 -21.53
N LYS A 741 -2.47 -38.94 -21.59
CA LYS A 741 -1.78 -40.18 -21.24
C LYS A 741 -0.74 -40.42 -22.33
N SER A 742 0.52 -40.12 -22.04
CA SER A 742 1.65 -40.51 -22.89
C SER A 742 1.61 -42.03 -23.13
N PRO A 743 1.69 -42.53 -24.38
CA PRO A 743 1.61 -43.97 -24.67
C PRO A 743 2.81 -44.82 -24.20
N ASN A 744 3.82 -44.25 -23.52
CA ASN A 744 5.09 -44.94 -23.21
C ASN A 744 5.41 -44.98 -21.71
N GLN A 745 4.50 -45.49 -20.89
CA GLN A 745 4.89 -46.05 -19.59
C GLN A 745 4.34 -47.47 -19.47
N ILE A 746 5.21 -48.42 -19.79
CA ILE A 746 5.03 -49.84 -19.53
C ILE A 746 4.97 -50.03 -18.00
N PRO A 747 3.98 -50.77 -17.46
CA PRO A 747 3.85 -51.00 -16.03
C PRO A 747 4.82 -52.10 -15.59
N LEU A 748 5.73 -51.80 -14.67
CA LEU A 748 6.44 -52.83 -13.90
C LEU A 748 5.69 -53.05 -12.58
N TYR A 749 4.84 -54.07 -12.58
CA TYR A 749 4.38 -54.75 -11.39
C TYR A 749 5.47 -55.71 -10.91
N THR A 750 5.74 -55.74 -9.59
CA THR A 750 6.12 -56.91 -8.75
C THR A 750 6.40 -56.41 -7.32
N THR A 751 5.49 -56.59 -6.36
CA THR A 751 5.28 -57.74 -5.43
C THR A 751 6.16 -57.75 -4.17
N SER A 752 5.45 -57.84 -3.02
CA SER A 752 5.75 -58.62 -1.80
C SER A 752 6.66 -58.08 -0.69
N SER A 753 5.99 -57.74 0.40
CA SER A 753 6.15 -58.14 1.82
C SER A 753 7.39 -58.93 2.33
N ILE A 754 7.77 -58.57 3.58
CA ILE A 754 8.48 -59.33 4.65
C ILE A 754 10.03 -59.24 4.68
N ILE A 755 10.59 -58.66 5.76
CA ILE A 755 11.42 -59.30 6.81
C ILE A 755 11.91 -58.25 7.85
N MET A 756 11.74 -58.59 9.14
CA MET A 756 12.28 -57.93 10.34
C MET A 756 13.79 -58.16 10.54
N ILE A 757 14.36 -57.42 11.52
CA ILE A 757 15.55 -57.71 12.35
C ILE A 757 16.80 -56.88 11.98
N SER A 758 17.11 -55.84 12.77
CA SER A 758 18.12 -55.92 13.84
C SER A 758 18.29 -54.57 14.56
N GLN A 759 18.20 -54.62 15.89
CA GLN A 759 18.52 -53.55 16.84
C GLN A 759 20.04 -53.35 17.03
N LEU A 760 20.36 -52.30 17.81
CA LEU A 760 21.59 -52.03 18.60
C LEU A 760 22.60 -51.12 17.86
N PHE A 761 23.04 -49.95 18.34
CA PHE A 761 23.55 -49.61 19.66
C PHE A 761 23.57 -48.09 19.88
N LYS A 762 23.50 -47.70 21.16
CA LYS A 762 23.62 -46.35 21.73
C LYS A 762 25.11 -45.97 21.93
N PRO A 763 25.42 -44.71 22.33
CA PRO A 763 26.69 -44.03 22.08
C PRO A 763 27.76 -44.37 23.12
N SER A 764 29.03 -44.19 22.75
CA SER A 764 30.17 -44.24 23.66
C SER A 764 30.93 -42.91 23.70
N THR A 765 31.04 -42.44 24.93
CA THR A 765 31.90 -41.39 25.48
C THR A 765 33.38 -41.62 25.22
N VAL A 766 34.14 -40.52 25.03
CA VAL A 766 35.58 -40.47 25.36
C VAL A 766 35.81 -39.34 26.36
N ARG A 767 36.57 -39.67 27.41
CA ARG A 767 36.90 -38.86 28.58
C ARG A 767 38.39 -39.05 28.85
N SER A 768 39.15 -37.96 28.97
CA SER A 768 40.43 -37.83 29.71
C SER A 768 40.91 -36.38 29.58
N ALA A 769 40.95 -35.48 30.57
CA ALA A 769 41.53 -35.45 31.93
C ALA A 769 42.95 -34.84 31.98
N GLY A 770 43.13 -33.83 32.85
CA GLY A 770 44.42 -33.22 33.27
C GLY A 770 44.34 -31.70 33.47
N LEU A 771 43.91 -31.18 34.64
CA LEU A 771 44.75 -30.63 35.76
C LEU A 771 45.47 -29.29 35.40
N LEU A 772 45.62 -28.26 36.23
CA LEU A 772 45.16 -27.80 37.55
C LEU A 772 45.80 -26.39 37.71
N GLY A 773 45.13 -25.37 38.25
CA GLY A 773 45.76 -24.07 38.55
C GLY A 773 44.82 -23.02 39.13
N ARG A 774 44.94 -22.79 40.44
CA ARG A 774 44.16 -21.89 41.31
C ARG A 774 44.92 -20.57 41.54
N ALA A 775 44.24 -19.42 41.64
CA ALA A 775 44.49 -18.28 42.57
C ALA A 775 43.72 -17.01 42.10
N THR A 776 42.60 -16.61 42.70
CA THR A 776 42.41 -15.63 43.82
C THR A 776 42.69 -14.14 43.55
N LYS A 777 41.58 -13.38 43.44
CA LYS A 777 41.17 -12.11 44.11
C LYS A 777 42.07 -10.85 44.17
N ASN A 778 41.43 -9.73 43.74
CA ASN A 778 41.35 -8.37 44.35
C ASN A 778 42.65 -7.53 44.43
N ARG A 779 42.72 -6.18 44.36
CA ARG A 779 41.89 -5.00 44.03
C ARG A 779 42.84 -3.77 44.30
N VAL A 780 42.49 -2.56 43.84
CA VAL A 780 42.93 -1.22 44.32
C VAL A 780 43.97 -0.41 43.49
N GLN A 781 43.41 0.53 42.70
CA GLN A 781 43.59 2.00 42.68
C GLN A 781 44.95 2.73 42.97
N ALA A 782 45.29 3.59 41.99
CA ALA A 782 45.63 5.04 42.06
C ALA A 782 47.01 5.56 42.56
N ARG A 783 47.74 6.24 41.64
CA ARG A 783 48.20 7.67 41.64
C ARG A 783 49.62 7.87 42.25
N TYR A 784 50.56 8.76 41.85
CA TYR A 784 50.66 9.98 41.01
C TYR A 784 52.16 10.43 40.90
N LEU A 785 52.44 11.45 40.04
CA LEU A 785 53.53 12.49 40.03
C LEU A 785 54.86 12.15 39.28
N ALA A 786 55.55 13.05 38.52
CA ALA A 786 55.37 14.46 38.15
C ALA A 786 56.44 14.97 37.10
N THR A 787 56.04 15.94 36.23
CA THR A 787 56.71 17.22 35.77
C THR A 787 58.10 17.24 35.04
N VAL A 788 58.51 18.17 34.13
CA VAL A 788 58.34 19.65 33.90
C VAL A 788 58.74 20.10 32.43
N GLN A 789 58.06 21.13 31.85
CA GLN A 789 58.37 22.27 30.88
C GLN A 789 59.57 22.26 29.87
N SER A 790 59.68 23.02 28.74
CA SER A 790 58.88 24.03 27.96
C SER A 790 59.60 24.40 26.62
N ASN A 791 58.85 25.02 25.67
CA ASN A 791 59.21 25.89 24.50
C ASN A 791 59.53 25.20 23.15
N THR A 792 59.06 25.62 21.96
CA THR A 792 58.34 26.83 21.47
C THR A 792 57.73 26.54 20.07
N GLU A 793 56.74 27.34 19.68
CA GLU A 793 55.77 27.21 18.59
C GLU A 793 56.29 27.21 17.14
N ARG A 794 55.57 26.48 16.27
CA ARG A 794 55.10 26.97 14.96
C ARG A 794 53.62 26.67 14.86
N VAL A 795 52.79 27.71 15.01
CA VAL A 795 51.34 27.64 14.85
C VAL A 795 51.02 27.60 13.36
N MET A 796 50.40 26.51 12.90
CA MET A 796 49.57 26.51 11.69
C MET A 796 48.10 26.56 12.15
N PRO A 797 47.24 27.35 11.49
CA PRO A 797 45.84 27.45 11.88
C PRO A 797 45.19 26.07 11.74
N THR A 798 44.60 25.61 12.84
CA THR A 798 43.90 24.32 12.92
C THR A 798 42.45 24.56 12.52
N PRO A 799 41.85 23.82 11.57
CA PRO A 799 40.42 23.93 11.31
C PRO A 799 39.63 23.62 12.59
N SER A 800 38.75 24.55 12.96
CA SER A 800 37.88 24.46 14.13
C SER A 800 37.02 23.19 14.08
N ALA A 801 37.12 22.34 15.10
CA ALA A 801 36.21 21.20 15.27
C ALA A 801 34.79 21.70 15.58
N ARG A 802 33.74 21.07 15.03
CA ARG A 802 32.35 21.41 15.34
C ARG A 802 32.07 21.11 16.83
N ARG A 803 32.19 22.13 17.69
CA ARG A 803 31.82 21.98 19.11
C ARG A 803 30.31 22.13 19.23
N ALA A 804 29.68 21.17 19.91
CA ALA A 804 28.28 21.32 20.32
C ALA A 804 28.13 22.58 21.19
N THR A 805 27.20 23.45 20.84
CA THR A 805 26.88 24.66 21.62
C THR A 805 25.42 24.63 22.05
N ALA A 806 25.02 25.53 22.94
CA ALA A 806 23.60 25.83 23.10
C ALA A 806 23.03 26.43 21.79
N VAL A 807 21.72 26.33 21.60
CA VAL A 807 21.01 27.02 20.51
C VAL A 807 21.28 28.53 20.61
N SER A 808 21.89 29.10 19.57
CA SER A 808 22.10 30.54 19.48
C SER A 808 20.85 31.23 18.92
N ASN A 809 20.52 32.41 19.43
CA ASN A 809 19.53 33.33 18.85
C ASN A 809 20.17 34.69 18.50
N GLU A 810 21.50 34.73 18.39
CA GLU A 810 22.25 35.93 18.06
C GLU A 810 21.99 36.36 16.60
N PRO A 811 22.21 37.64 16.27
CA PRO A 811 22.27 38.09 14.88
C PRO A 811 23.23 37.21 14.08
N ALA A 812 22.86 36.87 12.86
CA ALA A 812 23.69 36.09 11.97
C ALA A 812 23.62 36.65 10.55
N THR A 813 24.67 36.43 9.77
CA THR A 813 24.71 36.80 8.35
C THR A 813 25.01 35.59 7.49
N PHE A 814 24.37 35.52 6.32
CA PHE A 814 24.71 34.62 5.23
C PHE A 814 25.29 35.44 4.08
N THR A 815 26.58 35.27 3.81
CA THR A 815 27.32 36.08 2.83
C THR A 815 27.77 35.21 1.67
N ILE A 816 27.35 35.58 0.46
CA ILE A 816 27.86 34.95 -0.77
C ILE A 816 29.12 35.69 -1.22
N LYS A 817 30.19 34.97 -1.54
CA LYS A 817 31.46 35.54 -1.98
C LYS A 817 31.23 36.39 -3.24
N ASN A 818 31.63 37.67 -3.20
CA ASN A 818 31.40 38.65 -4.25
C ASN A 818 29.92 38.88 -4.61
N GLY A 819 29.00 38.51 -3.71
CA GLY A 819 27.55 38.59 -3.91
C GLY A 819 26.83 39.30 -2.76
N PRO A 820 25.50 39.11 -2.65
CA PRO A 820 24.70 39.73 -1.60
C PRO A 820 25.01 39.17 -0.20
N ILE A 821 24.76 40.01 0.81
CA ILE A 821 24.78 39.67 2.24
C ILE A 821 23.34 39.66 2.74
N PHE A 822 22.95 38.57 3.40
CA PHE A 822 21.63 38.41 3.99
C PHE A 822 21.72 38.39 5.51
N GLU A 823 20.97 39.26 6.16
CA GLU A 823 20.88 39.31 7.61
C GLU A 823 19.75 38.41 8.12
N GLY A 824 19.94 37.81 9.29
CA GLY A 824 18.97 36.93 9.92
C GLY A 824 19.30 36.67 11.38
N LYS A 825 18.69 35.63 11.94
CA LYS A 825 18.96 35.16 13.30
C LYS A 825 19.43 33.72 13.27
N SER A 826 20.45 33.42 14.07
CA SER A 826 20.83 32.03 14.29
C SER A 826 19.71 31.28 15.01
N PHE A 827 19.57 29.99 14.72
CA PHE A 827 18.77 29.04 15.50
C PHE A 827 19.49 27.69 15.67
N GLY A 828 20.77 27.62 15.33
CA GLY A 828 21.61 26.42 15.39
C GLY A 828 22.84 26.64 16.28
N ALA A 829 23.96 26.02 15.90
CA ALA A 829 25.22 26.17 16.62
C ALA A 829 25.79 27.61 16.52
N LYS A 830 26.48 28.05 17.58
CA LYS A 830 27.24 29.31 17.61
C LYS A 830 28.64 29.07 17.05
N THR A 831 28.73 28.91 15.74
CA THR A 831 29.97 28.66 15.01
C THR A 831 29.92 29.32 13.64
N ASN A 832 31.03 29.89 13.20
CA ASN A 832 31.17 30.37 11.82
C ASN A 832 31.52 29.19 10.91
N ILE A 833 31.05 29.21 9.67
CA ILE A 833 31.39 28.18 8.68
C ILE A 833 31.44 28.76 7.27
N SER A 834 32.29 28.19 6.41
CA SER A 834 32.27 28.42 4.97
C SER A 834 31.96 27.14 4.18
N GLY A 835 31.46 27.31 2.96
CA GLY A 835 31.19 26.20 2.05
C GLY A 835 30.56 26.67 0.73
N GLU A 836 30.22 25.72 -0.14
CA GLU A 836 29.50 26.01 -1.38
C GLU A 836 28.00 26.18 -1.07
N ALA A 837 27.44 27.36 -1.35
CA ALA A 837 26.02 27.61 -1.26
C ALA A 837 25.27 26.93 -2.39
N VAL A 838 24.32 26.09 -2.00
CA VAL A 838 23.45 25.34 -2.90
C VAL A 838 22.03 25.41 -2.38
N PHE A 839 21.04 25.23 -3.25
CA PHE A 839 19.64 25.22 -2.83
C PHE A 839 18.98 23.88 -3.11
N THR A 840 18.01 23.51 -2.28
CA THR A 840 17.11 22.38 -2.54
C THR A 840 15.68 22.84 -2.68
N THR A 841 15.02 22.39 -3.75
CA THR A 841 13.58 22.61 -3.94
C THR A 841 12.72 21.53 -3.31
N SER A 842 13.32 20.63 -2.51
CA SER A 842 12.55 19.63 -1.79
C SER A 842 11.61 20.30 -0.78
N LEU A 843 10.33 19.90 -0.81
CA LEU A 843 9.31 20.39 0.11
C LEU A 843 9.34 19.67 1.46
N VAL A 844 9.96 18.48 1.52
CA VAL A 844 9.99 17.58 2.68
C VAL A 844 11.36 16.89 2.81
N GLY A 845 11.59 16.16 3.89
CA GLY A 845 12.80 15.35 4.04
C GLY A 845 14.09 16.15 4.29
N TYR A 846 13.99 17.25 5.05
CA TYR A 846 15.20 17.96 5.50
C TYR A 846 16.10 17.11 6.41
N PRO A 847 15.63 16.18 7.28
CA PRO A 847 16.53 15.31 8.04
C PRO A 847 17.37 14.40 7.13
N GLU A 848 16.76 13.83 6.10
CA GLU A 848 17.41 13.02 5.09
C GLU A 848 18.39 13.85 4.26
N SER A 849 17.97 15.02 3.77
CA SER A 849 18.84 15.94 3.01
C SER A 849 20.05 16.38 3.82
N MET A 850 19.86 16.70 5.12
CA MET A 850 20.94 17.14 5.99
C MET A 850 21.93 16.03 6.33
N THR A 851 21.48 14.76 6.35
CA THR A 851 22.34 13.60 6.65
C THR A 851 22.89 12.90 5.42
N ASP A 852 22.56 13.38 4.22
CA ASP A 852 23.04 12.83 2.96
C ASP A 852 24.51 13.24 2.70
N PRO A 853 25.45 12.28 2.59
CA PRO A 853 26.87 12.56 2.37
C PRO A 853 27.18 13.37 1.11
N SER A 854 26.30 13.43 0.13
CA SER A 854 26.47 14.25 -1.08
C SER A 854 26.47 15.77 -0.80
N TYR A 855 25.89 16.21 0.32
CA TYR A 855 25.91 17.63 0.76
C TYR A 855 27.12 17.99 1.63
N ARG A 856 28.10 17.08 1.80
CA ARG A 856 29.30 17.36 2.59
C ARG A 856 30.02 18.59 2.06
N GLY A 857 30.30 19.56 2.92
CA GLY A 857 30.99 20.81 2.56
C GLY A 857 30.08 21.90 1.96
N GLN A 858 28.78 21.65 1.81
CA GLN A 858 27.82 22.59 1.23
C GLN A 858 26.97 23.27 2.30
N ILE A 859 26.60 24.53 2.05
CA ILE A 859 25.59 25.26 2.82
C ILE A 859 24.26 25.13 2.08
N LEU A 860 23.27 24.49 2.72
CA LEU A 860 22.00 24.12 2.09
C LEU A 860 20.92 25.18 2.35
N VAL A 861 20.49 25.83 1.27
CA VAL A 861 19.39 26.80 1.26
C VAL A 861 18.08 26.06 0.95
N PHE A 862 17.16 26.03 1.91
CA PHE A 862 15.85 25.43 1.69
C PHE A 862 14.90 26.44 1.04
N THR A 863 14.36 26.13 -0.13
CA THR A 863 13.45 27.06 -0.83
C THR A 863 12.05 27.10 -0.22
N GLN A 864 11.70 26.11 0.60
CA GLN A 864 10.40 26.05 1.26
C GLN A 864 10.40 26.99 2.47
N PRO A 865 9.39 27.87 2.62
CA PRO A 865 9.44 28.89 3.65
C PRO A 865 9.40 28.34 5.08
N LEU A 866 8.81 27.16 5.31
CA LEU A 866 8.56 26.63 6.65
C LEU A 866 9.39 25.37 6.93
N ILE A 867 10.49 25.51 7.68
CA ILE A 867 11.44 24.44 8.00
C ILE A 867 11.50 24.20 9.52
N GLY A 868 11.66 22.94 9.93
CA GLY A 868 11.74 22.52 11.34
C GLY A 868 10.39 22.09 11.97
N ASN A 869 9.29 22.28 11.25
CA ASN A 869 7.94 21.91 11.68
C ASN A 869 7.76 20.40 11.90
N TYR A 870 8.49 19.56 11.18
CA TYR A 870 8.47 18.10 11.36
C TYR A 870 9.41 17.61 12.47
N GLY A 871 10.17 18.50 13.12
CA GLY A 871 11.20 18.12 14.10
C GLY A 871 12.26 17.20 13.52
N VAL A 872 12.99 16.52 14.41
CA VAL A 872 14.04 15.56 14.03
C VAL A 872 13.66 14.19 14.60
N PRO A 873 13.63 13.14 13.76
CA PRO A 873 13.26 11.81 14.21
C PRO A 873 14.34 11.15 15.07
N SER A 874 14.00 10.08 15.77
CA SER A 874 15.01 9.32 16.55
C SER A 874 16.01 8.60 15.66
N SER A 875 17.18 8.28 16.19
CA SER A 875 18.20 7.41 15.55
C SER A 875 17.82 5.91 15.56
N ALA A 876 16.52 5.61 15.48
CA ALA A 876 16.02 4.25 15.42
C ALA A 876 16.60 3.50 14.22
N ARG A 877 16.97 2.23 14.44
CA ARG A 877 17.47 1.34 13.39
C ARG A 877 16.37 0.40 12.91
N ASP A 878 16.44 0.01 11.64
CA ASP A 878 15.57 -1.00 11.03
C ASP A 878 16.05 -2.44 11.33
N GLU A 879 15.34 -3.43 10.79
CA GLU A 879 15.65 -4.86 10.95
C GLU A 879 17.02 -5.27 10.40
N HIS A 880 17.64 -4.46 9.55
CA HIS A 880 18.98 -4.70 9.00
C HIS A 880 20.07 -3.98 9.81
N GLY A 881 19.70 -3.26 10.87
CA GLY A 881 20.62 -2.47 11.68
C GLY A 881 20.97 -1.12 11.06
N LEU A 882 20.26 -0.67 10.03
CA LEU A 882 20.52 0.61 9.34
C LEU A 882 19.65 1.73 9.94
N LEU A 883 20.13 2.97 9.92
CA LEU A 883 19.36 4.11 10.45
C LEU A 883 18.08 4.34 9.65
N ARG A 884 16.92 4.33 10.32
CA ARG A 884 15.62 4.34 9.66
C ARG A 884 15.30 5.66 8.99
N TYR A 885 15.67 6.79 9.57
CA TYR A 885 15.22 8.13 9.12
C TYR A 885 16.35 9.06 8.66
N PHE A 886 17.57 8.54 8.60
CA PHE A 886 18.75 9.31 8.23
C PHE A 886 19.51 8.59 7.12
N GLU A 887 20.16 9.36 6.25
CA GLU A 887 20.98 8.80 5.18
C GLU A 887 22.42 8.53 5.63
N SER A 888 22.83 9.11 6.75
CA SER A 888 24.05 8.76 7.48
C SER A 888 23.94 9.16 8.96
N PRO A 889 24.86 8.71 9.85
CA PRO A 889 24.75 8.95 11.28
C PRO A 889 24.85 10.42 11.74
N TYR A 890 25.34 11.32 10.89
CA TYR A 890 25.64 12.71 11.26
C TYR A 890 25.14 13.71 10.21
N ILE A 891 24.95 14.97 10.59
CA ILE A 891 24.67 16.04 9.62
C ILE A 891 25.91 16.27 8.75
N GLN A 892 25.72 16.13 7.43
CA GLN A 892 26.76 16.25 6.42
C GLN A 892 26.87 17.67 5.88
N ALA A 893 25.74 18.39 5.78
CA ALA A 893 25.72 19.81 5.43
C ALA A 893 26.61 20.64 6.38
N SER A 894 27.26 21.68 5.85
CA SER A 894 28.09 22.61 6.62
C SER A 894 27.24 23.61 7.41
N GLY A 895 26.09 24.00 6.87
CA GLY A 895 25.14 24.90 7.50
C GLY A 895 23.84 24.93 6.71
N ILE A 896 22.78 25.50 7.29
CA ILE A 896 21.47 25.62 6.63
C ILE A 896 20.94 27.05 6.66
N VAL A 897 20.26 27.44 5.58
CA VAL A 897 19.62 28.75 5.41
C VAL A 897 18.13 28.54 5.15
N VAL A 898 17.28 29.19 5.94
CA VAL A 898 15.81 29.08 5.84
C VAL A 898 15.16 30.46 5.91
N GLN A 899 13.96 30.58 5.34
CA GLN A 899 13.16 31.79 5.50
C GLN A 899 12.53 31.85 6.89
N ASP A 900 11.62 30.92 7.21
CA ASP A 900 10.99 30.82 8.52
C ASP A 900 11.34 29.49 9.21
N TYR A 901 11.93 29.60 10.40
CA TYR A 901 12.15 28.47 11.29
C TYR A 901 10.96 28.26 12.23
N ALA A 902 10.41 27.04 12.22
CA ALA A 902 9.37 26.63 13.15
C ALA A 902 9.98 26.29 14.53
N LEU A 903 9.75 27.16 15.52
CA LEU A 903 10.25 26.99 16.90
C LEU A 903 9.71 25.75 17.61
N LYS A 904 8.54 25.25 17.18
CA LYS A 904 7.91 24.03 17.68
C LYS A 904 7.70 23.06 16.54
N HIS A 905 7.97 21.78 16.79
CA HIS A 905 7.67 20.71 15.86
C HIS A 905 6.37 19.99 16.24
N SER A 906 5.69 19.45 15.24
CA SER A 906 4.50 18.63 15.40
C SER A 906 4.52 17.51 14.37
N HIS A 907 5.25 16.44 14.70
CA HIS A 907 5.31 15.23 13.90
C HIS A 907 5.53 14.03 14.81
N TRP A 908 4.81 12.92 14.58
CA TRP A 908 4.76 11.79 15.51
C TRP A 908 6.09 11.03 15.66
N THR A 909 7.02 11.16 14.69
CA THR A 909 8.37 10.58 14.79
C THR A 909 9.38 11.49 15.49
N ALA A 910 9.05 12.78 15.67
CA ALA A 910 9.99 13.77 16.16
C ALA A 910 10.30 13.57 17.64
N VAL A 911 11.58 13.64 17.99
CA VAL A 911 12.07 13.54 19.38
C VAL A 911 12.87 14.76 19.83
N GLU A 912 13.34 15.59 18.90
CA GLU A 912 14.01 16.85 19.17
C GLU A 912 13.66 17.91 18.10
N SER A 913 13.90 19.20 18.40
CA SER A 913 13.74 20.28 17.42
C SER A 913 14.93 20.34 16.47
N LEU A 914 14.71 20.88 15.26
CA LEU A 914 15.79 21.07 14.29
C LEU A 914 16.92 21.94 14.83
N GLY A 915 16.60 23.03 15.54
CA GLY A 915 17.60 23.89 16.15
C GLY A 915 18.43 23.18 17.22
N ALA A 916 17.80 22.36 18.07
CA ALA A 916 18.51 21.57 19.09
C ALA A 916 19.46 20.54 18.44
N TRP A 917 19.02 19.90 17.37
CA TRP A 917 19.86 18.96 16.62
C TRP A 917 21.04 19.65 15.95
N CYS A 918 20.82 20.79 15.29
CA CYS A 918 21.89 21.59 14.68
C CYS A 918 22.92 22.03 15.73
N ALA A 919 22.46 22.52 16.88
CA ALA A 919 23.35 22.93 17.96
C ALA A 919 24.14 21.74 18.56
N ARG A 920 23.50 20.57 18.68
CA ARG A 920 24.12 19.31 19.15
C ARG A 920 25.20 18.79 18.20
N GLU A 921 24.99 18.91 16.90
CA GLU A 921 25.92 18.47 15.84
C GLU A 921 26.92 19.57 15.42
N GLY A 922 26.88 20.74 16.08
CA GLY A 922 27.76 21.88 15.79
C GLY A 922 27.58 22.45 14.38
N VAL A 923 26.33 22.49 13.89
CA VAL A 923 25.95 23.00 12.58
C VAL A 923 25.25 24.36 12.74
N PRO A 924 25.77 25.45 12.15
CA PRO A 924 25.10 26.75 12.17
C PRO A 924 23.88 26.76 11.24
N ALA A 925 22.85 27.47 11.68
CA ALA A 925 21.57 27.57 10.98
C ALA A 925 21.01 28.99 11.11
N ILE A 926 20.61 29.61 10.00
CA ILE A 926 20.12 31.00 9.95
C ILE A 926 18.68 31.07 9.40
N SER A 927 17.82 31.80 10.11
CA SER A 927 16.43 32.09 9.73
C SER A 927 16.24 33.58 9.46
N GLY A 928 15.20 33.95 8.73
CA GLY A 928 14.87 35.34 8.37
C GLY A 928 15.50 35.79 7.06
N VAL A 929 16.10 34.86 6.31
CA VAL A 929 16.74 35.12 5.01
C VAL A 929 15.70 34.93 3.89
N ASP A 930 15.62 35.87 2.94
CA ASP A 930 14.81 35.66 1.74
C ASP A 930 15.46 34.58 0.85
N THR A 931 15.07 33.34 1.09
CA THR A 931 15.57 32.19 0.34
C THR A 931 15.21 32.25 -1.14
N ARG A 932 14.18 33.01 -1.56
CA ARG A 932 13.88 33.19 -2.99
C ARG A 932 14.89 34.10 -3.66
N GLU A 933 15.32 35.16 -2.98
CA GLU A 933 16.38 36.05 -3.48
C GLU A 933 17.70 35.27 -3.60
N VAL A 934 18.08 34.51 -2.57
CA VAL A 934 19.26 33.63 -2.59
C VAL A 934 19.20 32.65 -3.78
N VAL A 935 18.08 31.95 -3.95
CA VAL A 935 17.92 30.97 -5.04
C VAL A 935 17.96 31.63 -6.42
N THR A 936 17.38 32.82 -6.56
CA THR A 936 17.43 33.59 -7.81
C THR A 936 18.88 33.92 -8.15
N TYR A 937 19.64 34.43 -7.19
CA TYR A 937 21.07 34.69 -7.36
C TYR A 937 21.85 33.44 -7.76
N LEU A 938 21.65 32.31 -7.06
CA LEU A 938 22.36 31.06 -7.36
C LEU A 938 21.99 30.47 -8.73
N ARG A 939 20.75 30.66 -9.22
CA ARG A 939 20.37 30.25 -10.58
C ARG A 939 21.01 31.14 -11.66
N GLU A 940 21.15 32.43 -11.38
CA GLU A 940 21.74 33.41 -12.29
C GLU A 940 23.27 33.33 -12.35
N GLN A 941 23.93 33.21 -11.20
CA GLN A 941 25.40 33.22 -11.10
C GLN A 941 26.03 31.83 -11.00
N GLY A 942 25.25 30.81 -10.61
CA GLY A 942 25.75 29.47 -10.31
C GLY A 942 25.95 29.22 -8.82
N SER A 943 26.26 27.98 -8.45
CA SER A 943 26.66 27.68 -7.08
C SER A 943 27.91 28.50 -6.71
N SER A 944 27.92 29.04 -5.51
CA SER A 944 28.87 30.07 -5.12
C SER A 944 29.41 29.78 -3.72
N LEU A 945 30.66 30.14 -3.45
CA LEU A 945 31.18 30.05 -2.09
C LEU A 945 30.43 31.03 -1.18
N ALA A 946 30.11 30.61 0.03
CA ALA A 946 29.39 31.41 1.00
C ALA A 946 29.87 31.14 2.43
N ARG A 947 29.45 32.01 3.35
CA ARG A 947 29.77 31.96 4.77
C ARG A 947 28.51 32.20 5.61
N ILE A 948 28.37 31.47 6.72
CA ILE A 948 27.45 31.82 7.80
C ILE A 948 28.29 32.34 8.96
N SER A 949 27.98 33.55 9.44
CA SER A 949 28.62 34.18 10.61
C SER A 949 27.57 34.41 11.70
N VAL A 950 27.86 34.03 12.95
CA VAL A 950 26.94 34.14 14.10
C VAL A 950 27.55 35.02 15.19
N GLY A 951 26.85 36.08 15.61
CA GLY A 951 27.29 37.03 16.63
C GLY A 951 27.82 38.36 16.08
N GLU A 952 28.18 39.29 16.97
CA GLU A 952 28.74 40.61 16.64
C GLU A 952 30.28 40.63 16.50
N GLU A 953 30.95 39.48 16.53
CA GLU A 953 32.41 39.42 16.34
C GLU A 953 32.77 39.54 14.86
N TYR A 954 32.95 40.78 14.42
CA TYR A 954 33.97 41.11 13.43
C TYR A 954 35.33 41.05 14.15
N ASP A 955 35.89 39.85 14.28
CA ASP A 955 37.30 39.72 14.62
C ASP A 955 38.09 39.76 13.30
N ALA A 956 38.87 40.81 13.11
CA ALA A 956 39.67 41.00 11.89
C ALA A 956 40.77 39.93 11.74
N ASP A 957 41.02 39.15 12.80
CA ASP A 957 42.02 38.08 12.84
C ASP A 957 41.43 36.66 12.64
N GLU A 958 40.09 36.49 12.54
CA GLU A 958 39.41 35.24 12.13
C GLU A 958 38.83 35.34 10.69
N ASP A 959 39.68 35.71 9.72
CA ASP A 959 39.38 35.47 8.30
C ASP A 959 39.47 33.95 8.04
N GLU A 960 38.43 33.17 8.39
CA GLU A 960 38.22 31.89 7.73
C GLU A 960 37.99 32.20 6.24
N ALA A 961 39.06 32.11 5.46
CA ALA A 961 39.02 32.21 4.01
C ALA A 961 37.94 31.27 3.49
N TYR A 962 37.12 31.73 2.54
CA TYR A 962 36.12 30.90 1.87
C TYR A 962 36.75 29.57 1.42
N ILE A 963 36.43 28.48 2.14
CA ILE A 963 36.96 27.17 1.82
C ILE A 963 36.18 26.64 0.63
N ASP A 964 36.91 26.35 -0.45
CA ASP A 964 36.34 25.74 -1.63
C ASP A 964 36.22 24.22 -1.43
N PRO A 965 35.00 23.65 -1.31
CA PRO A 965 34.81 22.21 -1.16
C PRO A 965 35.26 21.45 -2.42
N GLU A 966 35.29 22.09 -3.58
CA GLU A 966 35.73 21.45 -4.84
C GLU A 966 37.21 21.12 -4.83
N ALA A 967 38.04 21.91 -4.13
CA ALA A 967 39.48 21.65 -3.99
C ALA A 967 39.78 20.49 -3.01
N ILE A 968 38.77 19.96 -2.32
CA ILE A 968 38.91 18.95 -1.28
C ILE A 968 38.48 17.58 -1.81
N HIS A 969 39.23 16.52 -1.48
CA HIS A 969 38.79 15.16 -1.77
C HIS A 969 37.69 14.72 -0.79
N LEU A 970 36.47 15.19 -0.99
CA LEU A 970 35.34 14.96 -0.06
C LEU A 970 34.93 13.49 0.05
N VAL A 971 34.99 12.71 -1.04
CA VAL A 971 34.75 11.25 -1.01
C VAL A 971 35.65 10.55 0.01
N ARG A 972 36.94 10.90 0.09
CA ARG A 972 37.87 10.34 1.07
C ARG A 972 37.43 10.62 2.51
N ARG A 973 36.76 11.75 2.77
CA ARG A 973 36.27 12.12 4.11
C ARG A 973 35.05 11.28 4.49
N VAL A 974 34.10 11.09 3.58
CA VAL A 974 32.82 10.41 3.86
C VAL A 974 32.84 8.88 3.65
N SER A 975 33.84 8.35 2.94
CA SER A 975 34.06 6.91 2.77
C SER A 975 34.46 6.25 4.09
N THR A 976 33.94 5.05 4.35
CA THR A 976 34.43 4.16 5.41
C THR A 976 35.94 3.96 5.34
N LYS A 977 36.60 3.85 6.49
CA LYS A 977 38.06 3.62 6.59
C LYS A 977 38.44 2.14 6.57
N ALA A 978 37.50 1.28 6.95
CA ALA A 978 37.64 -0.17 6.92
C ALA A 978 36.37 -0.82 6.35
N PRO A 979 36.47 -2.03 5.76
CA PRO A 979 35.29 -2.73 5.28
C PRO A 979 34.28 -3.04 6.39
N PHE A 980 33.01 -2.95 6.06
CA PHE A 980 31.91 -3.33 6.95
C PHE A 980 30.86 -4.14 6.19
N HIS A 981 30.03 -4.89 6.91
CA HIS A 981 29.10 -5.84 6.33
C HIS A 981 27.67 -5.64 6.87
N VAL A 982 26.69 -5.69 5.96
CA VAL A 982 25.26 -5.67 6.27
C VAL A 982 24.64 -6.94 5.69
N SER A 983 24.14 -7.80 6.58
CA SER A 983 23.58 -9.09 6.16
C SER A 983 22.11 -8.96 5.74
N SER A 984 21.74 -9.73 4.72
CA SER A 984 20.33 -9.99 4.37
C SER A 984 19.92 -11.38 4.85
N SER A 985 18.73 -11.47 5.43
CA SER A 985 18.09 -12.74 5.80
C SER A 985 17.21 -13.31 4.68
N LEU A 986 17.01 -12.57 3.60
CA LEU A 986 16.00 -12.86 2.57
C LEU A 986 16.55 -13.64 1.38
N GLY A 987 17.87 -13.66 1.18
CA GLY A 987 18.52 -14.31 0.06
C GLY A 987 19.98 -14.63 0.36
N ASP A 988 20.65 -15.27 -0.60
CA ASP A 988 22.03 -15.70 -0.47
C ASP A 988 22.99 -15.02 -1.47
N MET A 989 22.53 -13.96 -2.13
CA MET A 989 23.36 -13.10 -2.99
C MET A 989 24.34 -12.28 -2.14
N HIS A 990 25.53 -12.03 -2.69
CA HIS A 990 26.56 -11.24 -2.03
C HIS A 990 27.12 -10.16 -2.96
N VAL A 991 26.86 -8.89 -2.61
CA VAL A 991 27.27 -7.72 -3.39
C VAL A 991 28.42 -7.00 -2.69
N ALA A 992 29.46 -6.66 -3.45
CA ALA A 992 30.47 -5.70 -3.00
C ALA A 992 30.01 -4.28 -3.29
N LEU A 993 30.06 -3.39 -2.30
CA LEU A 993 29.73 -1.98 -2.47
C LEU A 993 30.97 -1.11 -2.28
N ILE A 994 31.24 -0.21 -3.22
CA ILE A 994 32.28 0.82 -3.09
C ILE A 994 31.65 2.06 -2.46
N ASP A 995 32.09 2.39 -1.24
CA ASP A 995 31.54 3.47 -0.43
C ASP A 995 32.18 4.81 -0.81
N CYS A 996 31.51 5.56 -1.68
CA CYS A 996 31.88 6.94 -1.99
C CYS A 996 31.20 7.97 -1.07
N GLY A 997 30.52 7.51 0.00
CA GLY A 997 29.50 8.29 0.71
C GLY A 997 28.11 7.64 0.63
N VAL A 998 28.05 6.31 0.63
CA VAL A 998 26.82 5.50 0.64
C VAL A 998 25.77 6.01 1.61
N LYS A 999 24.55 6.15 1.11
CA LYS A 999 23.38 6.40 1.93
C LYS A 999 22.88 5.10 2.57
N GLU A 1000 22.38 5.20 3.79
CA GLU A 1000 21.68 4.10 4.48
C GLU A 1000 20.57 3.51 3.60
N ASN A 1001 19.87 4.33 2.81
CA ASN A 1001 18.82 3.82 1.93
C ASN A 1001 19.31 3.05 0.69
N ILE A 1002 20.56 3.26 0.23
CA ILE A 1002 21.17 2.39 -0.80
C ILE A 1002 21.38 0.99 -0.23
N LEU A 1003 21.98 0.91 0.96
CA LEU A 1003 22.20 -0.37 1.66
C LEU A 1003 20.87 -1.09 1.87
N ARG A 1004 19.88 -0.37 2.40
CA ARG A 1004 18.52 -0.89 2.59
C ARG A 1004 17.91 -1.42 1.31
N SER A 1005 18.05 -0.70 0.21
CA SER A 1005 17.48 -1.08 -1.09
C SER A 1005 18.06 -2.38 -1.62
N LEU A 1006 19.34 -2.68 -1.33
CA LEU A 1006 20.00 -3.93 -1.70
C LEU A 1006 19.63 -5.08 -0.75
N VAL A 1007 19.72 -4.87 0.57
CA VAL A 1007 19.50 -5.94 1.56
C VAL A 1007 18.06 -6.40 1.65
N SER A 1008 17.10 -5.49 1.47
CA SER A 1008 15.66 -5.82 1.40
C SER A 1008 15.30 -6.65 0.17
N ARG A 1009 16.18 -6.72 -0.84
CA ARG A 1009 16.04 -7.53 -2.06
C ARG A 1009 16.85 -8.83 -2.00
N GLY A 1010 17.35 -9.22 -0.84
CA GLY A 1010 18.04 -10.50 -0.64
C GLY A 1010 19.55 -10.50 -0.88
N ALA A 1011 20.17 -9.34 -1.14
CA ALA A 1011 21.62 -9.23 -1.27
C ALA A 1011 22.28 -8.81 0.04
N SER A 1012 23.13 -9.67 0.61
CA SER A 1012 24.06 -9.24 1.67
C SER A 1012 25.12 -8.33 1.05
N VAL A 1013 25.53 -7.27 1.75
CA VAL A 1013 26.41 -6.25 1.21
C VAL A 1013 27.69 -6.14 2.03
N THR A 1014 28.84 -6.27 1.39
CA THR A 1014 30.14 -5.90 1.98
C THR A 1014 30.60 -4.58 1.38
N CYS A 1015 30.69 -3.57 2.22
CA CYS A 1015 31.07 -2.22 1.84
C CYS A 1015 32.57 -2.03 2.00
N PHE A 1016 33.23 -1.46 1.00
CA PHE A 1016 34.65 -1.20 0.94
C PHE A 1016 34.94 0.30 0.85
N PRO A 1017 36.11 0.76 1.32
CA PRO A 1017 36.58 2.12 1.07
C PRO A 1017 36.58 2.48 -0.42
N TYR A 1018 36.36 3.76 -0.74
CA TYR A 1018 36.25 4.25 -2.12
C TYR A 1018 37.41 3.85 -3.05
N ASP A 1019 38.63 3.73 -2.53
CA ASP A 1019 39.86 3.43 -3.27
C ASP A 1019 40.24 1.94 -3.26
N TYR A 1020 39.39 1.08 -2.69
CA TYR A 1020 39.66 -0.35 -2.58
C TYR A 1020 39.86 -1.02 -3.96
N PRO A 1021 40.88 -1.89 -4.14
CA PRO A 1021 41.19 -2.53 -5.42
C PRO A 1021 40.21 -3.65 -5.76
N ILE A 1022 38.94 -3.31 -5.99
CA ILE A 1022 37.82 -4.26 -6.11
C ILE A 1022 38.02 -5.31 -7.19
N HIS A 1023 38.65 -4.95 -8.31
CA HIS A 1023 38.97 -5.87 -9.40
C HIS A 1023 39.77 -7.10 -8.96
N LYS A 1024 40.56 -7.02 -7.88
CA LYS A 1024 41.35 -8.15 -7.35
C LYS A 1024 40.49 -9.18 -6.61
N VAL A 1025 39.38 -8.76 -6.00
CA VAL A 1025 38.53 -9.61 -5.15
C VAL A 1025 37.13 -9.82 -5.73
N ALA A 1026 36.80 -9.18 -6.85
CA ALA A 1026 35.48 -9.17 -7.46
C ALA A 1026 34.89 -10.57 -7.69
N HIS A 1027 35.76 -11.55 -7.93
CA HIS A 1027 35.41 -12.96 -8.12
C HIS A 1027 34.85 -13.66 -6.86
N HIS A 1028 34.83 -13.00 -5.70
CA HIS A 1028 34.18 -13.45 -4.47
C HIS A 1028 32.75 -12.91 -4.30
N PHE A 1029 32.25 -12.14 -5.26
CA PHE A 1029 30.95 -11.46 -5.20
C PHE A 1029 30.11 -11.77 -6.44
N ASP A 1030 28.80 -11.64 -6.29
CA ASP A 1030 27.81 -11.85 -7.34
C ASP A 1030 27.50 -10.56 -8.11
N GLY A 1031 27.87 -9.40 -7.57
CA GLY A 1031 27.72 -8.09 -8.19
C GLY A 1031 28.57 -7.01 -7.51
N VAL A 1032 28.82 -5.91 -8.21
CA VAL A 1032 29.50 -4.72 -7.66
C VAL A 1032 28.59 -3.49 -7.77
N PHE A 1033 28.42 -2.79 -6.66
CA PHE A 1033 27.64 -1.55 -6.57
C PHE A 1033 28.56 -0.37 -6.23
N ILE A 1034 28.34 0.79 -6.84
CA ILE A 1034 29.08 2.03 -6.52
C ILE A 1034 28.09 3.08 -6.04
N SER A 1035 28.30 3.57 -4.81
CA SER A 1035 27.35 4.47 -4.18
C SER A 1035 27.41 5.91 -4.70
N ASN A 1036 26.48 6.73 -4.22
CA ASN A 1036 26.59 8.18 -4.28
C ASN A 1036 27.81 8.71 -3.51
N GLY A 1037 28.10 10.01 -3.68
CA GLY A 1037 29.17 10.71 -2.98
C GLY A 1037 29.19 12.22 -3.30
N PRO A 1038 29.98 13.00 -2.54
CA PRO A 1038 30.16 14.44 -2.73
C PRO A 1038 31.39 14.80 -3.60
N GLY A 1039 31.44 16.04 -4.07
CA GLY A 1039 32.64 16.65 -4.66
C GLY A 1039 32.90 16.30 -6.12
N ASP A 1040 34.11 16.63 -6.59
CA ASP A 1040 34.56 16.39 -7.97
C ASP A 1040 34.92 14.90 -8.19
N PRO A 1041 34.30 14.20 -9.16
CA PRO A 1041 34.64 12.82 -9.47
C PRO A 1041 36.09 12.62 -9.94
N THR A 1042 36.75 13.64 -10.48
CA THR A 1042 38.14 13.57 -10.96
C THR A 1042 39.16 13.34 -9.84
N HIS A 1043 38.80 13.62 -8.58
CA HIS A 1043 39.63 13.28 -7.42
C HIS A 1043 39.74 11.77 -7.17
N CYS A 1044 38.78 10.97 -7.62
CA CYS A 1044 38.71 9.53 -7.35
C CYS A 1044 39.50 8.69 -8.38
N THR A 1045 40.72 9.11 -8.74
CA THR A 1045 41.54 8.48 -9.79
C THR A 1045 41.82 6.99 -9.54
N ASN A 1046 42.09 6.60 -8.29
CA ASN A 1046 42.29 5.21 -7.89
C ASN A 1046 41.03 4.37 -8.13
N THR A 1047 39.86 4.89 -7.76
CA THR A 1047 38.57 4.20 -7.98
C THR A 1047 38.31 4.01 -9.48
N VAL A 1048 38.53 5.05 -10.29
CA VAL A 1048 38.39 4.99 -11.75
C VAL A 1048 39.33 3.93 -12.35
N HIS A 1049 40.59 3.89 -11.90
CA HIS A 1049 41.55 2.86 -12.32
C HIS A 1049 41.05 1.44 -11.96
N ASN A 1050 40.60 1.25 -10.72
CA ASN A 1050 40.11 -0.03 -10.23
C ASN A 1050 38.85 -0.50 -10.99
N LEU A 1051 37.93 0.41 -11.32
CA LEU A 1051 36.73 0.11 -12.10
C LEU A 1051 37.07 -0.23 -13.55
N ARG A 1052 38.01 0.49 -14.17
CA ARG A 1052 38.49 0.15 -15.52
C ARG A 1052 39.08 -1.26 -15.56
N LYS A 1053 39.92 -1.60 -14.57
CA LYS A 1053 40.45 -2.96 -14.42
C LYS A 1053 39.36 -4.00 -14.16
N LEU A 1054 38.32 -3.66 -13.40
CA LEU A 1054 37.17 -4.55 -13.18
C LEU A 1054 36.43 -4.84 -14.50
N PHE A 1055 36.21 -3.82 -15.33
CA PHE A 1055 35.57 -4.00 -16.64
C PHE A 1055 36.42 -4.86 -17.57
N GLU A 1056 37.75 -4.74 -17.52
CA GLU A 1056 38.66 -5.58 -18.31
C GLU A 1056 38.70 -7.05 -17.84
N THR A 1057 38.51 -7.31 -16.53
CA THR A 1057 38.84 -8.63 -15.92
C THR A 1057 37.64 -9.45 -15.46
N SER A 1058 36.45 -8.87 -15.34
CA SER A 1058 35.26 -9.55 -14.83
C SER A 1058 34.05 -9.30 -15.73
N GLN A 1059 33.07 -10.21 -15.71
CA GLN A 1059 31.78 -10.07 -16.43
C GLN A 1059 30.59 -9.87 -15.48
N LEU A 1060 30.83 -9.71 -14.18
CA LEU A 1060 29.76 -9.55 -13.20
C LEU A 1060 28.93 -8.26 -13.43
N PRO A 1061 27.67 -8.23 -12.95
CA PRO A 1061 26.82 -7.05 -12.99
C PRO A 1061 27.36 -5.89 -12.17
N VAL A 1062 27.27 -4.68 -12.72
CA VAL A 1062 27.72 -3.43 -12.05
C VAL A 1062 26.65 -2.36 -12.11
N MET A 1063 26.34 -1.72 -10.98
CA MET A 1063 25.46 -0.55 -10.92
C MET A 1063 26.10 0.61 -10.16
N GLY A 1064 25.94 1.83 -10.67
CA GLY A 1064 26.41 3.06 -10.01
C GLY A 1064 25.32 4.11 -9.88
N ILE A 1065 25.28 4.81 -8.74
CA ILE A 1065 24.34 5.91 -8.46
C ILE A 1065 25.11 7.21 -8.22
N CYS A 1066 24.68 8.31 -8.84
CA CYS A 1066 25.22 9.66 -8.66
C CYS A 1066 26.75 9.72 -8.88
N MET A 1067 27.58 9.81 -7.83
CA MET A 1067 29.04 9.67 -7.95
C MET A 1067 29.42 8.36 -8.65
N GLY A 1068 28.76 7.24 -8.34
CA GLY A 1068 29.00 5.96 -9.00
C GLY A 1068 28.72 5.99 -10.51
N HIS A 1069 27.73 6.78 -10.96
CA HIS A 1069 27.50 7.00 -12.38
C HIS A 1069 28.67 7.72 -13.05
N GLN A 1070 29.17 8.78 -12.42
CA GLN A 1070 30.30 9.57 -12.91
C GLN A 1070 31.59 8.74 -12.95
N LEU A 1071 31.85 7.93 -11.93
CA LEU A 1071 33.04 7.06 -11.87
C LEU A 1071 33.00 5.93 -12.92
N ILE A 1072 31.83 5.35 -13.18
CA ILE A 1072 31.65 4.39 -14.27
C ILE A 1072 31.94 5.07 -15.62
N ALA A 1073 31.43 6.29 -15.83
CA ALA A 1073 31.65 7.06 -17.06
C ALA A 1073 33.14 7.38 -17.29
N LEU A 1074 33.85 7.85 -16.25
CA LEU A 1074 35.30 8.10 -16.32
C LEU A 1074 36.08 6.80 -16.57
N ALA A 1075 35.67 5.68 -15.97
CA ALA A 1075 36.29 4.38 -16.22
C ALA A 1075 36.08 3.91 -17.67
N ALA A 1076 34.90 4.19 -18.23
CA ALA A 1076 34.52 3.96 -19.63
C ALA A 1076 35.21 4.90 -20.65
N GLY A 1077 35.90 5.95 -20.18
CA GLY A 1077 36.66 6.89 -21.00
C GLY A 1077 35.93 8.20 -21.32
N ALA A 1078 34.75 8.44 -20.74
CA ALA A 1078 34.03 9.69 -20.87
C ALA A 1078 34.63 10.80 -20.00
N LYS A 1079 34.11 12.03 -20.17
CA LYS A 1079 34.44 13.20 -19.34
C LYS A 1079 33.24 13.62 -18.49
N THR A 1080 33.53 14.30 -17.39
CA THR A 1080 32.53 14.94 -16.52
C THR A 1080 32.64 16.45 -16.60
N ILE A 1081 31.51 17.14 -16.50
CA ILE A 1081 31.40 18.60 -16.55
C ILE A 1081 30.73 19.12 -15.28
N LYS A 1082 31.21 20.24 -14.74
CA LYS A 1082 30.55 20.94 -13.62
C LYS A 1082 29.30 21.65 -14.15
N LEU A 1083 28.16 21.41 -13.51
CA LEU A 1083 26.91 22.11 -13.79
C LEU A 1083 26.92 23.48 -13.13
N LYS A 1084 26.28 24.46 -13.77
CA LYS A 1084 26.24 25.86 -13.30
C LYS A 1084 25.81 26.00 -11.83
N TYR A 1085 24.69 25.37 -11.45
CA TYR A 1085 24.22 25.33 -10.06
C TYR A 1085 23.90 23.90 -9.58
N GLY A 1086 24.01 22.91 -10.47
CA GLY A 1086 23.69 21.49 -10.20
C GLY A 1086 22.21 21.20 -9.96
N ASN A 1087 21.80 19.96 -10.15
CA ASN A 1087 20.43 19.53 -9.91
C ASN A 1087 20.27 19.08 -8.45
N ARG A 1088 19.58 19.89 -7.65
CA ARG A 1088 19.30 19.66 -6.21
C ARG A 1088 17.82 19.82 -5.94
N ALA A 1089 17.04 18.85 -6.38
CA ALA A 1089 15.60 18.95 -6.42
C ALA A 1089 14.95 17.57 -6.39
N HIS A 1090 13.72 17.53 -5.88
CA HIS A 1090 12.81 16.42 -6.08
C HIS A 1090 11.91 16.76 -7.27
N ASN A 1091 11.49 15.72 -7.99
CA ASN A 1091 10.63 15.80 -9.16
C ASN A 1091 11.28 16.29 -10.45
N ILE A 1092 12.54 15.89 -10.71
CA ILE A 1092 13.22 16.18 -11.97
C ILE A 1092 12.89 15.09 -13.01
N PRO A 1093 12.34 15.44 -14.19
CA PRO A 1093 12.01 14.48 -15.23
C PRO A 1093 13.26 13.93 -15.92
N ALA A 1094 13.42 12.60 -15.92
CA ALA A 1094 14.45 11.89 -16.65
C ALA A 1094 13.81 10.92 -17.67
N LEU A 1095 14.08 11.13 -18.95
CA LEU A 1095 13.60 10.29 -20.04
C LEU A 1095 14.48 9.04 -20.18
N ASP A 1096 13.89 7.86 -20.03
CA ASP A 1096 14.49 6.58 -20.40
C ASP A 1096 14.53 6.47 -21.92
N LEU A 1097 15.74 6.54 -22.49
CA LEU A 1097 15.95 6.48 -23.93
C LEU A 1097 15.71 5.08 -24.52
N THR A 1098 15.67 4.04 -23.68
CA THR A 1098 15.43 2.66 -24.12
C THR A 1098 13.95 2.32 -24.23
N THR A 1099 13.10 2.98 -23.44
CA THR A 1099 11.65 2.71 -23.40
C THR A 1099 10.79 3.89 -23.85
N GLY A 1100 11.35 5.09 -23.94
CA GLY A 1100 10.61 6.33 -24.20
C GLY A 1100 9.78 6.82 -23.00
N LYS A 1101 9.94 6.22 -21.81
CA LYS A 1101 9.22 6.60 -20.59
C LYS A 1101 9.94 7.73 -19.87
N CYS A 1102 9.21 8.72 -19.39
CA CYS A 1102 9.75 9.73 -18.49
C CYS A 1102 9.51 9.33 -17.04
N HIS A 1103 10.56 9.34 -16.22
CA HIS A 1103 10.52 9.07 -14.79
C HIS A 1103 10.71 10.36 -13.99
N ILE A 1104 10.01 10.48 -12.87
CA ILE A 1104 10.18 11.61 -11.96
C ILE A 1104 11.22 11.21 -10.91
N THR A 1105 12.32 11.97 -10.83
CA THR A 1105 13.53 11.59 -10.09
C THR A 1105 13.92 12.60 -9.03
N SER A 1106 14.76 12.16 -8.08
CA SER A 1106 15.45 13.04 -7.13
C SER A 1106 16.91 13.18 -7.49
N GLN A 1107 17.41 14.41 -7.49
CA GLN A 1107 18.78 14.73 -7.87
C GLN A 1107 19.41 15.64 -6.81
N ASN A 1108 20.69 15.43 -6.51
CA ASN A 1108 21.46 16.30 -5.60
C ASN A 1108 22.90 16.58 -6.08
N HIS A 1109 23.16 16.42 -7.38
CA HIS A 1109 24.50 16.40 -7.96
C HIS A 1109 24.91 17.74 -8.58
N GLY A 1110 26.21 18.01 -8.58
CA GLY A 1110 26.81 19.22 -9.16
C GLY A 1110 27.54 18.99 -10.48
N TYR A 1111 27.63 17.74 -10.94
CA TYR A 1111 28.41 17.34 -12.11
C TYR A 1111 27.56 16.41 -12.97
N ALA A 1112 27.75 16.46 -14.29
CA ALA A 1112 27.12 15.56 -15.24
C ALA A 1112 28.18 14.93 -16.15
N VAL A 1113 27.83 13.82 -16.79
CA VAL A 1113 28.67 13.20 -17.83
C VAL A 1113 28.45 13.89 -19.17
N ASP A 1114 29.52 14.11 -19.94
CA ASP A 1114 29.43 14.56 -21.33
C ASP A 1114 29.25 13.33 -22.24
N PRO A 1115 28.02 13.06 -22.74
CA PRO A 1115 27.75 11.86 -23.52
C PRO A 1115 28.46 11.86 -24.88
N THR A 1116 28.89 13.02 -25.38
CA THR A 1116 29.63 13.12 -26.67
C THR A 1116 31.00 12.47 -26.62
N THR A 1117 31.51 12.21 -25.41
CA THR A 1117 32.81 11.57 -25.16
C THR A 1117 32.72 10.07 -24.88
N LEU A 1118 31.50 9.48 -24.91
CA LEU A 1118 31.31 8.05 -24.70
C LEU A 1118 31.93 7.23 -25.85
N THR A 1119 32.54 6.11 -25.49
CA THR A 1119 32.99 5.11 -26.46
C THR A 1119 31.80 4.31 -27.00
N SER A 1120 31.95 3.67 -28.16
CA SER A 1120 30.86 2.95 -28.84
C SER A 1120 30.26 1.78 -28.05
N GLU A 1121 30.93 1.32 -27.00
CA GLU A 1121 30.43 0.26 -26.12
C GLU A 1121 29.35 0.75 -25.15
N TRP A 1122 29.22 2.06 -24.97
CA TRP A 1122 28.31 2.68 -24.01
C TRP A 1122 27.27 3.53 -24.72
N ARG A 1123 26.08 3.59 -24.12
CA ARG A 1123 24.97 4.40 -24.59
C ARG A 1123 24.35 5.16 -23.43
N GLU A 1124 23.78 6.31 -23.74
CA GLU A 1124 22.94 7.02 -22.80
C GLU A 1124 21.73 6.16 -22.44
N TYR A 1125 21.42 6.10 -21.14
CA TYR A 1125 20.24 5.40 -20.62
C TYR A 1125 19.15 6.39 -20.26
N PHE A 1126 19.50 7.47 -19.56
CA PHE A 1126 18.56 8.52 -19.17
C PHE A 1126 19.08 9.90 -19.56
N THR A 1127 18.16 10.81 -19.89
CA THR A 1127 18.44 12.23 -20.14
C THR A 1127 17.47 13.11 -19.37
N ASN A 1128 17.98 14.15 -18.71
CA ASN A 1128 17.16 15.14 -18.02
C ASN A 1128 16.39 16.00 -19.03
N LEU A 1129 15.08 16.10 -18.89
CA LEU A 1129 14.28 16.88 -19.85
C LEU A 1129 14.37 18.40 -19.62
N ASN A 1130 14.85 18.86 -18.46
CA ASN A 1130 14.94 20.28 -18.14
C ASN A 1130 16.19 20.94 -18.73
N ASP A 1131 17.35 20.30 -18.64
CA ASP A 1131 18.65 20.86 -18.99
C ASP A 1131 19.45 19.97 -19.97
N GLN A 1132 18.90 18.83 -20.37
CA GLN A 1132 19.52 17.85 -21.27
C GLN A 1132 20.80 17.21 -20.71
N SER A 1133 21.03 17.26 -19.39
CA SER A 1133 22.14 16.52 -18.77
C SER A 1133 21.96 15.00 -18.95
N ASN A 1134 23.07 14.29 -19.11
CA ASN A 1134 23.05 12.83 -19.07
C ASN A 1134 22.73 12.37 -17.64
N GLU A 1135 21.69 11.56 -17.51
CA GLU A 1135 21.17 11.09 -16.23
C GLU A 1135 21.37 9.58 -16.00
N GLY A 1136 22.06 8.91 -16.93
CA GLY A 1136 22.34 7.50 -16.82
C GLY A 1136 23.06 6.94 -18.05
N LEU A 1137 23.81 5.86 -17.83
CA LEU A 1137 24.52 5.13 -18.87
C LEU A 1137 24.15 3.65 -18.83
N ILE A 1138 24.24 2.99 -19.98
CA ILE A 1138 24.08 1.54 -20.10
C ILE A 1138 25.12 0.98 -21.07
N HIS A 1139 25.76 -0.12 -20.68
CA HIS A 1139 26.68 -0.84 -21.55
C HIS A 1139 25.91 -1.61 -22.62
N SER A 1140 26.43 -1.68 -23.84
CA SER A 1140 25.67 -2.19 -24.98
C SER A 1140 25.41 -3.70 -24.95
N SER A 1141 26.29 -4.47 -24.29
CA SER A 1141 26.23 -5.94 -24.26
C SER A 1141 26.36 -6.57 -22.86
N ARG A 1142 26.70 -5.78 -21.84
CA ARG A 1142 27.04 -6.30 -20.50
C ARG A 1142 26.06 -5.76 -19.47
N PRO A 1143 25.83 -6.46 -18.35
CA PRO A 1143 24.91 -6.03 -17.29
C PRO A 1143 25.49 -4.89 -16.44
N ILE A 1144 25.92 -3.81 -17.09
CA ILE A 1144 26.46 -2.61 -16.45
C ILE A 1144 25.59 -1.42 -16.83
N PHE A 1145 25.04 -0.74 -15.83
CA PHE A 1145 24.28 0.48 -16.02
C PHE A 1145 24.40 1.41 -14.83
N SER A 1146 24.03 2.67 -14.99
CA SER A 1146 24.13 3.66 -13.93
C SER A 1146 23.05 4.73 -14.04
N ALA A 1147 22.76 5.39 -12.93
CA ALA A 1147 21.84 6.52 -12.84
C ALA A 1147 22.52 7.68 -12.10
N GLN A 1148 22.43 8.88 -12.64
CA GLN A 1148 22.98 10.10 -12.03
C GLN A 1148 22.05 10.64 -10.94
N PHE A 1149 20.73 10.42 -11.08
CA PHE A 1149 19.73 10.64 -10.04
C PHE A 1149 19.76 9.55 -8.96
N HIS A 1150 18.87 9.68 -7.96
CA HIS A 1150 18.78 8.81 -6.78
C HIS A 1150 17.51 7.95 -6.79
N PRO A 1151 17.56 6.72 -7.34
CA PRO A 1151 16.46 5.75 -7.27
C PRO A 1151 16.05 5.38 -5.84
N GLU A 1152 16.98 5.56 -4.89
CA GLU A 1152 16.80 5.29 -3.48
C GLU A 1152 16.21 6.48 -2.70
N ALA A 1153 15.85 7.60 -3.33
CA ALA A 1153 15.61 8.83 -2.57
C ALA A 1153 14.51 8.69 -1.50
N LYS A 1154 14.78 9.21 -0.30
CA LYS A 1154 13.83 9.27 0.81
C LYS A 1154 13.38 10.71 1.04
N GLY A 1155 12.08 10.96 0.84
CA GLY A 1155 11.49 12.31 0.77
C GLY A 1155 11.25 12.80 -0.67
N GLY A 1156 11.67 12.05 -1.69
CA GLY A 1156 11.41 12.31 -3.11
C GLY A 1156 10.73 11.12 -3.83
N PRO A 1157 10.45 11.23 -5.13
CA PRO A 1157 9.73 10.21 -5.92
C PRO A 1157 10.46 8.86 -5.96
N LEU A 1158 9.70 7.77 -5.96
CA LEU A 1158 10.21 6.39 -5.99
C LEU A 1158 10.06 5.71 -7.37
N ASP A 1159 9.70 6.47 -8.42
CA ASP A 1159 9.41 5.99 -9.78
C ASP A 1159 10.53 5.13 -10.40
N SER A 1160 11.76 5.35 -9.96
CA SER A 1160 12.96 4.68 -10.50
C SER A 1160 13.52 3.59 -9.60
N ALA A 1161 12.85 3.27 -8.47
CA ALA A 1161 13.29 2.22 -7.54
C ALA A 1161 13.43 0.84 -8.20
N TYR A 1162 12.72 0.61 -9.32
CA TYR A 1162 12.85 -0.61 -10.14
C TYR A 1162 14.27 -0.85 -10.68
N LEU A 1163 15.13 0.17 -10.71
CA LEU A 1163 16.53 0.00 -11.11
C LEU A 1163 17.31 -0.88 -10.14
N PHE A 1164 16.94 -0.90 -8.85
CA PHE A 1164 17.48 -1.88 -7.91
C PHE A 1164 16.98 -3.29 -8.21
N ASP A 1165 15.70 -3.46 -8.59
CA ASP A 1165 15.15 -4.76 -8.99
C ASP A 1165 15.90 -5.29 -10.22
N LYS A 1166 16.08 -4.45 -11.25
CA LYS A 1166 16.85 -4.78 -12.45
C LYS A 1166 18.30 -5.17 -12.15
N TYR A 1167 18.96 -4.47 -11.23
CA TYR A 1167 20.32 -4.83 -10.81
C TYR A 1167 20.35 -6.19 -10.11
N ILE A 1168 19.43 -6.44 -9.18
CA ILE A 1168 19.34 -7.70 -8.44
C ILE A 1168 19.01 -8.87 -9.37
N GLU A 1169 18.13 -8.67 -10.35
CA GLU A 1169 17.86 -9.67 -11.39
C GLU A 1169 19.13 -10.04 -12.17
N ASN A 1170 19.94 -9.05 -12.56
CA ASN A 1170 21.22 -9.31 -13.22
C ASN A 1170 22.19 -10.09 -12.32
N VAL A 1171 22.27 -9.72 -11.02
CA VAL A 1171 23.10 -10.41 -10.02
C VAL A 1171 22.68 -11.87 -9.87
N GLN A 1172 21.37 -12.12 -9.77
CA GLN A 1172 20.82 -13.46 -9.66
C GLN A 1172 21.13 -14.29 -10.92
N GLN A 1173 20.92 -13.71 -12.11
CA GLN A 1173 21.25 -14.38 -13.39
C GLN A 1173 22.74 -14.72 -13.50
N TYR A 1174 23.62 -13.78 -13.14
CA TYR A 1174 25.06 -14.02 -13.13
C TYR A 1174 25.44 -15.14 -12.16
N LYS A 1175 24.88 -15.14 -10.96
CA LYS A 1175 25.10 -16.17 -9.94
C LYS A 1175 24.65 -17.56 -10.42
N GLU A 1176 23.47 -17.67 -11.03
CA GLU A 1176 22.96 -18.92 -11.60
C GLU A 1176 23.84 -19.44 -12.72
N GLN A 1177 24.31 -18.55 -13.60
CA GLN A 1177 25.27 -18.89 -14.65
C GLN A 1177 26.58 -19.41 -14.04
N GLN A 1178 27.15 -18.74 -13.05
CA GLN A 1178 28.38 -19.20 -12.39
C GLN A 1178 28.20 -20.56 -11.69
N ALA A 1179 27.05 -20.79 -11.05
CA ALA A 1179 26.73 -22.07 -10.41
C ALA A 1179 26.66 -23.24 -11.42
N SER A 1180 26.33 -22.96 -12.69
CA SER A 1180 26.33 -23.97 -13.75
C SER A 1180 27.75 -24.38 -14.21
N PHE A 1181 28.76 -23.54 -13.97
CA PHE A 1181 30.16 -23.79 -14.35
C PHE A 1181 31.08 -24.15 -13.17
N SER A 1182 30.66 -23.89 -11.92
CA SER A 1182 31.48 -24.13 -10.73
C SER A 1182 30.63 -24.32 -9.46
N GLN A 1183 31.03 -25.23 -8.55
CA GLN A 1183 30.37 -25.42 -7.24
C GLN A 1183 30.70 -24.31 -6.21
N ARG A 1184 31.32 -23.20 -6.63
CA ARG A 1184 31.77 -22.12 -5.74
C ARG A 1184 30.59 -21.31 -5.23
N SER A 1185 30.43 -21.26 -3.91
CA SER A 1185 29.48 -20.37 -3.23
C SER A 1185 30.16 -19.07 -2.86
N ASN A 1186 29.63 -17.94 -3.34
CA ASN A 1186 30.06 -16.59 -2.95
C ASN A 1186 29.39 -16.09 -1.66
N LYS A 1187 28.63 -16.96 -0.98
CA LYS A 1187 28.01 -16.64 0.29
C LYS A 1187 29.10 -16.25 1.30
N PRO A 1188 28.97 -15.11 1.99
CA PRO A 1188 29.95 -14.70 2.98
C PRO A 1188 30.02 -15.75 4.09
N SER A 1189 31.23 -16.20 4.42
CA SER A 1189 31.42 -17.17 5.50
C SER A 1189 31.00 -16.55 6.84
N PRO A 1190 30.38 -17.32 7.77
CA PRO A 1190 30.01 -16.80 9.08
C PRO A 1190 31.17 -16.15 9.83
N LEU A 1191 32.38 -16.71 9.70
CA LEU A 1191 33.59 -16.15 10.30
C LEU A 1191 33.95 -14.77 9.73
N LEU A 1192 33.81 -14.58 8.40
CA LEU A 1192 34.04 -13.28 7.76
C LEU A 1192 33.01 -12.24 8.22
N VAL A 1193 31.74 -12.65 8.36
CA VAL A 1193 30.66 -11.79 8.85
C VAL A 1193 30.91 -11.35 10.30
N ASP A 1194 31.43 -12.24 11.15
CA ASP A 1194 31.75 -11.94 12.55
C ASP A 1194 32.99 -11.04 12.71
N LEU A 1195 33.92 -11.08 11.76
CA LEU A 1195 35.16 -10.28 11.80
C LEU A 1195 34.98 -8.84 11.30
N LEU A 1196 33.98 -8.58 10.46
CA LEU A 1196 33.74 -7.26 9.88
C LEU A 1196 32.86 -6.39 10.78
N ALA A 1197 33.09 -5.08 10.74
CA ALA A 1197 32.20 -4.12 11.39
C ALA A 1197 30.79 -4.21 10.78
N LYS A 1198 29.75 -3.87 11.56
CA LYS A 1198 28.35 -3.88 11.10
C LYS A 1198 27.86 -2.52 10.62
N GLU A 1199 28.70 -1.51 10.75
CA GLU A 1199 28.43 -0.13 10.37
C GLU A 1199 29.71 0.55 9.89
N ARG A 1200 29.54 1.74 9.32
CA ARG A 1200 30.63 2.53 8.74
C ARG A 1200 31.68 2.88 9.79
N VAL A 1201 32.96 2.74 9.44
CA VAL A 1201 34.08 2.94 10.37
C VAL A 1201 34.76 4.28 10.09
N GLY A 1202 34.85 5.15 11.11
CA GLY A 1202 35.74 6.31 11.12
C GLY A 1202 35.32 7.50 10.25
N VAL A 1203 34.03 7.80 10.16
CA VAL A 1203 33.47 8.84 9.26
C VAL A 1203 32.79 10.01 9.96
N HIS A 1204 33.21 10.30 11.20
CA HIS A 1204 32.70 11.46 11.93
C HIS A 1204 33.06 12.76 11.20
N PRO A 1205 32.14 13.74 11.07
CA PRO A 1205 32.41 15.06 10.49
C PRO A 1205 33.67 15.76 11.01
N ASP A 1206 33.98 15.59 12.29
CA ASP A 1206 35.15 16.19 12.97
C ASP A 1206 36.39 15.30 13.03
N ALA A 1207 36.37 14.13 12.39
CA ALA A 1207 37.55 13.29 12.35
C ALA A 1207 38.66 14.00 11.55
N PRO A 1208 39.90 14.12 12.08
CA PRO A 1208 41.02 14.68 11.32
C PRO A 1208 41.29 13.83 10.09
N ASP A 1209 41.83 14.46 9.03
CA ASP A 1209 42.27 13.74 7.83
C ASP A 1209 43.39 12.75 8.24
N PHE A 1210 43.04 11.49 8.47
CA PHE A 1210 44.00 10.45 8.79
C PHE A 1210 44.89 10.18 7.55
N GLU A 1211 46.21 10.36 7.69
CA GLU A 1211 47.19 9.98 6.68
C GLU A 1211 47.43 8.45 6.60
N GLY A 1212 46.91 7.67 7.55
CA GLY A 1212 47.11 6.22 7.59
C GLY A 1212 46.05 5.42 6.85
N HIS A 1213 46.15 5.29 5.52
CA HIS A 1213 45.70 4.04 4.90
C HIS A 1213 46.80 3.00 5.13
N ALA A 1214 46.47 1.88 5.76
CA ALA A 1214 47.37 0.73 5.81
C ALA A 1214 47.54 0.18 4.38
N ALA A 1215 48.56 0.68 3.68
CA ALA A 1215 49.12 0.00 2.53
C ALA A 1215 49.86 -1.25 3.03
N GLY A 1216 49.49 -2.41 2.50
CA GLY A 1216 50.33 -3.62 2.48
C GLY A 1216 50.92 -4.11 3.81
N MET A 1217 50.42 -5.23 4.31
CA MET A 1217 51.33 -6.21 4.90
C MET A 1217 52.27 -6.70 3.80
N ASP A 1218 53.42 -6.04 3.64
CA ASP A 1218 54.51 -6.55 2.81
C ASP A 1218 55.48 -7.36 3.68
N SER A 1219 55.54 -8.65 3.36
CA SER A 1219 56.66 -9.59 3.51
C SER A 1219 57.48 -9.58 4.82
N GLN A 1220 57.25 -10.60 5.66
CA GLN A 1220 58.37 -11.36 6.21
C GLN A 1220 58.49 -12.69 5.47
N GLN A 1221 59.69 -12.91 4.92
CA GLN A 1221 60.11 -14.07 4.16
C GLN A 1221 59.99 -15.38 4.94
N VAL A 1222 59.47 -16.42 4.29
CA VAL A 1222 60.00 -17.78 4.45
C VAL A 1222 60.47 -18.23 3.06
N ASN A 1223 61.76 -18.59 3.00
CA ASN A 1223 62.55 -18.86 1.81
C ASN A 1223 62.67 -20.38 1.60
N VAL A 1224 62.36 -20.92 0.41
CA VAL A 1224 62.94 -22.19 -0.07
C VAL A 1224 63.09 -22.21 -1.61
N GLY A 1225 64.22 -21.69 -2.11
CA GLY A 1225 65.15 -22.35 -3.06
C GLY A 1225 64.78 -22.79 -4.50
N GLY A 1226 65.26 -22.02 -5.50
CA GLY A 1226 66.07 -22.50 -6.66
C GLY A 1226 65.37 -22.99 -7.97
N PRO A 1227 66.09 -23.11 -9.10
CA PRO A 1227 66.57 -21.98 -9.93
C PRO A 1227 66.15 -22.01 -11.42
N VAL A 1228 66.04 -20.80 -11.96
CA VAL A 1228 66.17 -20.24 -13.33
C VAL A 1228 66.62 -21.17 -14.49
N ALA A 1229 65.92 -21.07 -15.64
CA ALA A 1229 66.54 -20.94 -16.98
C ALA A 1229 65.59 -20.25 -18.01
N PRO A 1230 66.11 -19.44 -18.97
CA PRO A 1230 65.33 -18.53 -19.84
C PRO A 1230 65.41 -18.95 -21.34
N PRO A 1231 65.12 -18.05 -22.33
CA PRO A 1231 63.82 -17.61 -22.85
C PRO A 1231 63.59 -18.09 -24.32
N TYR A 1232 62.39 -17.90 -24.90
CA TYR A 1232 62.21 -18.07 -26.36
C TYR A 1232 61.35 -17.00 -27.02
N GLN A 1233 61.83 -16.57 -28.19
CA GLN A 1233 61.37 -15.47 -29.06
C GLN A 1233 60.33 -15.93 -30.11
N PRO A 1234 59.69 -14.99 -30.84
CA PRO A 1234 58.43 -15.18 -31.55
C PRO A 1234 58.58 -15.57 -33.03
N ILE A 1235 57.52 -16.13 -33.63
CA ILE A 1235 57.37 -16.24 -35.09
C ILE A 1235 55.98 -15.75 -35.53
N MET A 1236 55.98 -14.96 -36.61
CA MET A 1236 54.87 -14.27 -37.27
C MET A 1236 53.86 -15.19 -37.96
N GLN A 1237 52.64 -14.69 -38.19
CA GLN A 1237 52.05 -14.65 -39.55
C GLN A 1237 50.85 -13.67 -39.65
N LYS A 1238 50.71 -13.07 -40.84
CA LYS A 1238 49.69 -12.12 -41.31
C LYS A 1238 48.81 -12.80 -42.41
N PRO A 1239 47.78 -12.17 -43.01
CA PRO A 1239 46.38 -12.64 -43.04
C PRO A 1239 45.86 -13.06 -44.45
N VAL A 1240 44.63 -13.57 -44.55
CA VAL A 1240 43.88 -13.65 -45.83
C VAL A 1240 42.39 -13.25 -45.70
N ALA A 1241 42.11 -12.13 -46.36
CA ALA A 1241 40.95 -11.54 -47.05
C ALA A 1241 39.52 -12.19 -47.11
N SER A 1242 38.54 -11.33 -46.76
CA SER A 1242 37.32 -10.84 -47.45
C SER A 1242 36.43 -11.69 -48.38
N ALA A 1243 35.11 -11.66 -48.10
CA ALA A 1243 33.97 -11.22 -48.95
C ALA A 1243 32.68 -11.44 -48.12
N ALA A 1244 31.65 -10.61 -48.02
CA ALA A 1244 31.19 -9.40 -48.72
C ALA A 1244 30.38 -8.54 -47.71
#